data_AF-A0A1B0GEX4-F1
#
_entry.id   AF-A0A1B0GEX4-F1
#
_cell.length_a   1.000
_cell.length_b   1.000
_cell.length_c   1.000
_cell.angle_alpha   90.00
_cell.angle_beta   90.00
_cell.angle_gamma   90.00
#
_symmetry.space_group_name_H-M   'P 1'
#
loop_
_entity.id
_entity.type
_entity.pdbx_description
1 polymer ?
#
loop_
_entity_poly.entity_id
_entity_poly.type
_entity_poly.pdbx_seq_one_letter_code
_entity_poly.pdbx_strand_id
1 'polypeptide(L)'
;MREIVHMQAGQCGNQIGGKFWEVISDEHCIDATGTYYGDSDLQLERINIYYNEATGAKYVPRAILVDLEPGTMDSVRSGAFGQIFKPDNFVFGQSGAGNNWAKGHYTEGAELVDSVLDVIRKEAEGCDCLQGFQLTHSLGGGTGSGMGTLLLSKIREEYPDRIMCTFSVVPSPKVSDTVVEPYNATLSVYQLMENTDETFCIDNEALYDICFRTLKLTTPTYGDLNHLVSATMSGVTTCLRFPGQLNADLRKLAVNMVPFPRLHFFMPGFAPLTSRGSQQYRALTVPELTQQMFDAKNMMAACDPRHGRYLTVAAIFRGRMSMKEVDEQMLNIQQKNSSFFVEWIPNNCKTAVCDIPPRGLKMSATFLGNSTAIQELFKRVSEQFTAMFRRKAFLHWYTGEGMDEMEFTEAESSMNDLVSEYQQYQEATAEEEVYYKRTERPTRSTIKGFDKTKKKMREIVHVQAGQCGNQIGGKFWEVISDEHCIDATGTYYGDSDLQLERINVYYNEASGSKYVPRAVLVDLEPGTMDSVRSSTFGQIFRPDNFVFGQSGAGNNWAKGHYTEGAELVDSVLDIVRKETEGCDCLQGFQLTHSLGGGTGSGIGNITDIKNREEFPDRIINTFSVVPSPKVSDTVVEPYNATLSVHQLVENTDETYCIDNEALYDICFRTLKLTTPTYGDLNHLVSATMSGVTTCLRFPGQLNADLRKLAVNMVPFPRLHFFMPGFAPLTSRGSQQYRALTVPELTQQMFDAKNMMAACDPRHGRYLTVAAIFRGRMSMKEVDEQMLNIQNKNSSFFVEWIPNNCKTAVCDIPPRGLKMSATFIGNSTAIQELFKRVSEQFTAMFRRKAFLHWYTGEGMDEMEFTEAESNMNDLVSEYQQYQEATAEEEGEFDEDEEGGADE
;
A
#
# COMPACT_ATOMS: atom_id res chain seq x y z
N MET A 1 -5.36 -20.68 7.79
CA MET A 1 -4.72 -20.06 8.99
C MET A 1 -3.32 -19.63 8.63
N ARG A 2 -2.82 -18.49 9.13
CA ARG A 2 -1.57 -17.87 8.69
C ARG A 2 -0.39 -18.35 9.53
N GLU A 3 0.63 -18.93 8.91
CA GLU A 3 1.70 -19.67 9.58
C GLU A 3 3.06 -18.99 9.44
N ILE A 4 3.94 -19.16 10.43
CA ILE A 4 5.24 -18.49 10.50
C ILE A 4 6.34 -19.52 10.69
N VAL A 5 7.38 -19.43 9.88
CA VAL A 5 8.60 -20.23 10.05
C VAL A 5 9.60 -19.43 10.89
N HIS A 6 9.98 -19.97 12.04
CA HIS A 6 10.96 -19.36 12.94
C HIS A 6 12.36 -19.88 12.63
N MET A 7 13.33 -19.00 12.52
CA MET A 7 14.72 -19.33 12.26
C MET A 7 15.62 -18.77 13.35
N GLN A 8 16.63 -19.55 13.74
CA GLN A 8 17.61 -19.19 14.75
C GLN A 8 19.01 -19.36 14.17
N ALA A 9 19.77 -18.27 14.11
CA ALA A 9 21.11 -18.28 13.51
C ALA A 9 22.20 -17.95 14.53
N GLY A 10 23.18 -18.86 14.61
CA GLY A 10 24.36 -18.77 15.47
C GLY A 10 24.08 -18.94 16.96
N GLN A 11 25.16 -18.95 17.75
CA GLN A 11 25.10 -19.23 19.18
C GLN A 11 24.09 -18.37 19.95
N CYS A 12 24.09 -17.05 19.71
CA CYS A 12 23.16 -16.13 20.37
C CYS A 12 21.70 -16.40 19.97
N GLY A 13 21.43 -16.55 18.65
CA GLY A 13 20.09 -16.82 18.13
C GLY A 13 19.50 -18.12 18.67
N ASN A 14 20.29 -19.20 18.70
CA ASN A 14 19.88 -20.51 19.20
C ASN A 14 19.63 -20.52 20.71
N GLN A 15 20.42 -19.79 21.50
CA GLN A 15 20.20 -19.69 22.96
C GLN A 15 18.94 -18.88 23.32
N ILE A 16 18.71 -17.77 22.62
CA ILE A 16 17.49 -16.96 22.79
C ILE A 16 16.28 -17.75 22.32
N GLY A 17 16.38 -18.37 21.15
CA GLY A 17 15.32 -19.20 20.58
C GLY A 17 14.95 -20.38 21.47
N GLY A 18 15.92 -21.09 22.05
CA GLY A 18 15.64 -22.15 23.03
C GLY A 18 14.84 -21.66 24.24
N LYS A 19 15.15 -20.46 24.75
CA LYS A 19 14.39 -19.84 25.84
C LYS A 19 13.01 -19.33 25.40
N PHE A 20 12.90 -18.82 24.18
CA PHE A 20 11.63 -18.41 23.58
C PHE A 20 10.65 -19.57 23.44
N TRP A 21 11.12 -20.73 22.94
CA TRP A 21 10.30 -21.93 22.83
C TRP A 21 9.89 -22.50 24.19
N GLU A 22 10.75 -22.43 25.21
CA GLU A 22 10.39 -22.78 26.60
C GLU A 22 9.21 -21.90 27.10
N VAL A 23 9.29 -20.58 26.91
CA VAL A 23 8.24 -19.64 27.34
C VAL A 23 6.94 -19.85 26.59
N ILE A 24 6.98 -19.99 25.27
CA ILE A 24 5.77 -20.19 24.46
C ILE A 24 5.15 -21.56 24.74
N SER A 25 5.94 -22.62 24.86
CA SER A 25 5.42 -23.95 25.18
C SER A 25 4.68 -23.93 26.52
N ASP A 26 5.24 -23.28 27.55
CA ASP A 26 4.58 -23.14 28.86
C ASP A 26 3.29 -22.29 28.80
N GLU A 27 3.24 -21.27 27.93
CA GLU A 27 2.02 -20.48 27.69
C GLU A 27 0.90 -21.28 27.00
N HIS A 28 1.26 -22.15 26.06
CA HIS A 28 0.33 -23.05 25.36
C HIS A 28 0.10 -24.38 26.12
N CYS A 29 0.67 -24.58 27.31
CA CYS A 29 0.58 -25.83 28.08
C CYS A 29 1.09 -27.06 27.31
N ILE A 30 2.18 -26.91 26.56
CA ILE A 30 2.85 -27.99 25.85
C ILE A 30 4.03 -28.45 26.69
N ASP A 31 4.10 -29.74 27.00
CA ASP A 31 5.20 -30.31 27.76
C ASP A 31 6.47 -30.50 26.90
N ALA A 32 7.57 -30.90 27.54
CA ALA A 32 8.83 -31.19 26.86
C ALA A 32 8.75 -32.33 25.81
N THR A 33 7.66 -33.10 25.80
CA THR A 33 7.42 -34.19 24.84
C THR A 33 6.52 -33.78 23.67
N GLY A 34 6.05 -32.52 23.66
CA GLY A 34 5.12 -31.98 22.68
C GLY A 34 3.64 -32.26 22.98
N THR A 35 3.31 -32.78 24.16
CA THR A 35 1.93 -33.13 24.52
C THR A 35 1.23 -31.97 25.23
N TYR A 36 0.01 -31.66 24.82
CA TYR A 36 -0.82 -30.65 25.47
C TYR A 36 -1.44 -31.16 26.78
N TYR A 37 -1.35 -30.38 27.85
CA TYR A 37 -1.94 -30.68 29.17
C TYR A 37 -2.80 -29.52 29.74
N GLY A 38 -3.20 -28.57 28.89
CA GLY A 38 -4.00 -27.41 29.33
C GLY A 38 -5.50 -27.70 29.43
N ASP A 39 -6.21 -26.74 30.04
CA ASP A 39 -7.66 -26.83 30.30
C ASP A 39 -8.49 -25.81 29.47
N SER A 40 -7.87 -25.07 28.54
CA SER A 40 -8.49 -23.92 27.85
C SER A 40 -8.34 -23.99 26.33
N ASP A 41 -9.48 -24.07 25.63
CA ASP A 41 -9.54 -24.17 24.16
C ASP A 41 -8.88 -22.96 23.45
N LEU A 42 -8.93 -21.77 24.04
CA LEU A 42 -8.26 -20.56 23.52
C LEU A 42 -6.74 -20.73 23.35
N GLN A 43 -6.11 -21.69 24.04
CA GLN A 43 -4.67 -21.96 23.90
C GLN A 43 -4.35 -22.80 22.66
N LEU A 44 -5.33 -23.53 22.13
CA LEU A 44 -5.18 -24.40 20.96
C LEU A 44 -5.65 -23.72 19.67
N GLU A 45 -6.56 -22.74 19.76
CA GLU A 45 -7.23 -22.12 18.61
C GLU A 45 -6.27 -21.58 17.51
N ARG A 46 -5.09 -21.07 17.89
CA ARG A 46 -4.08 -20.53 16.96
C ARG A 46 -2.69 -21.15 17.14
N ILE A 47 -2.64 -22.38 17.65
CA ILE A 47 -1.36 -23.08 17.89
C ILE A 47 -0.59 -23.34 16.58
N ASN A 48 -1.32 -23.54 15.47
CA ASN A 48 -0.77 -23.90 14.16
C ASN A 48 0.16 -22.83 13.56
N ILE A 49 0.09 -21.59 14.06
CA ILE A 49 0.95 -20.48 13.61
C ILE A 49 2.43 -20.84 13.77
N TYR A 50 2.79 -21.47 14.89
CA TYR A 50 4.17 -21.83 15.22
C TYR A 50 4.40 -23.33 15.36
N TYR A 51 3.35 -24.14 15.50
CA TYR A 51 3.46 -25.58 15.70
C TYR A 51 2.81 -26.35 14.56
N ASN A 52 3.42 -27.47 14.21
CA ASN A 52 2.84 -28.53 13.40
C ASN A 52 2.19 -29.57 14.31
N GLU A 53 0.95 -29.97 14.03
CA GLU A 53 0.33 -31.11 14.71
C GLU A 53 0.79 -32.42 14.05
N ALA A 54 1.65 -33.16 14.75
CA ALA A 54 2.11 -34.48 14.34
C ALA A 54 1.16 -35.58 14.82
N THR A 55 1.33 -36.79 14.28
CA THR A 55 0.54 -37.97 14.65
C THR A 55 0.58 -38.24 16.15
N GLY A 56 -0.62 -38.39 16.76
CA GLY A 56 -0.78 -38.63 18.19
C GLY A 56 -0.96 -37.37 19.05
N ALA A 57 -1.48 -36.27 18.49
CA ALA A 57 -1.73 -34.99 19.18
C ALA A 57 -0.46 -34.39 19.81
N LYS A 58 0.67 -34.53 19.09
CA LYS A 58 1.95 -33.93 19.48
C LYS A 58 2.21 -32.68 18.67
N TYR A 59 2.52 -31.59 19.34
CA TYR A 59 2.84 -30.31 18.72
C TYR A 59 4.34 -30.16 18.56
N VAL A 60 4.79 -29.91 17.33
CA VAL A 60 6.20 -29.80 16.95
C VAL A 60 6.47 -28.39 16.41
N PRO A 61 7.40 -27.60 16.97
CA PRO A 61 7.71 -26.27 16.48
C PRO A 61 8.14 -26.23 15.00
N ARG A 62 7.64 -25.24 14.25
CA ARG A 62 8.13 -24.79 12.94
C ARG A 62 9.40 -23.94 13.12
N ALA A 63 10.44 -24.56 13.69
CA ALA A 63 11.71 -23.91 13.99
C ALA A 63 12.85 -24.54 13.19
N ILE A 64 13.72 -23.70 12.64
CA ILE A 64 14.95 -24.08 11.94
C ILE A 64 16.12 -23.51 12.73
N LEU A 65 17.02 -24.39 13.17
CA LEU A 65 18.16 -24.04 14.01
C LEU A 65 19.43 -24.19 13.18
N VAL A 66 20.20 -23.11 13.11
CA VAL A 66 21.38 -23.02 12.23
C VAL A 66 22.57 -22.54 13.04
N ASP A 67 23.68 -23.27 12.98
CA ASP A 67 24.96 -22.81 13.51
C ASP A 67 26.13 -23.39 12.70
N LEU A 68 27.21 -22.65 12.53
CA LEU A 68 28.43 -23.18 11.90
C LEU A 68 29.24 -24.06 12.86
N GLU A 69 28.89 -24.04 14.15
CA GLU A 69 29.51 -24.86 15.19
C GLU A 69 28.53 -25.88 15.80
N PRO A 70 28.93 -27.17 15.93
CA PRO A 70 28.04 -28.21 16.47
C PRO A 70 27.77 -28.05 17.98
N GLY A 71 28.67 -27.42 18.73
CA GLY A 71 28.59 -27.36 20.20
C GLY A 71 27.34 -26.64 20.73
N THR A 72 26.88 -25.60 20.04
CA THR A 72 25.63 -24.91 20.38
C THR A 72 24.43 -25.84 20.21
N MET A 73 24.42 -26.63 19.13
CA MET A 73 23.31 -27.51 18.77
C MET A 73 23.16 -28.65 19.77
N ASP A 74 24.27 -29.22 20.24
CA ASP A 74 24.27 -30.22 21.30
C ASP A 74 23.71 -29.68 22.61
N SER A 75 24.04 -28.42 22.94
CA SER A 75 23.49 -27.75 24.13
C SER A 75 21.97 -27.60 24.03
N VAL A 76 21.44 -27.13 22.90
CA VAL A 76 19.98 -26.98 22.69
C VAL A 76 19.29 -28.34 22.71
N ARG A 77 19.86 -29.36 22.07
CA ARG A 77 19.33 -30.73 22.05
C ARG A 77 19.32 -31.38 23.44
N SER A 78 20.32 -31.08 24.28
CA SER A 78 20.39 -31.52 25.68
C SER A 78 19.50 -30.72 26.63
N GLY A 79 18.95 -29.59 26.15
CA GLY A 79 18.06 -28.72 26.92
C GLY A 79 16.70 -29.36 27.21
N ALA A 80 15.95 -28.76 28.14
CA ALA A 80 14.68 -29.29 28.62
C ALA A 80 13.65 -29.53 27.50
N PHE A 81 13.61 -28.65 26.49
CA PHE A 81 12.71 -28.74 25.33
C PHE A 81 13.43 -29.24 24.07
N GLY A 82 14.66 -29.76 24.16
CA GLY A 82 15.43 -30.16 22.99
C GLY A 82 14.78 -31.29 22.16
N GLN A 83 13.94 -32.12 22.77
CA GLN A 83 13.28 -33.26 22.12
C GLN A 83 12.04 -32.87 21.30
N ILE A 84 11.53 -31.64 21.44
CA ILE A 84 10.33 -31.19 20.72
C ILE A 84 10.65 -30.80 19.27
N PHE A 85 11.89 -30.41 18.99
CA PHE A 85 12.34 -29.98 17.66
C PHE A 85 12.55 -31.16 16.72
N LYS A 86 12.21 -31.00 15.44
CA LYS A 86 12.51 -32.01 14.42
C LYS A 86 14.03 -32.17 14.28
N PRO A 87 14.57 -33.39 14.33
CA PRO A 87 16.00 -33.63 14.13
C PRO A 87 16.53 -33.10 12.78
N ASP A 88 15.69 -33.14 11.75
CA ASP A 88 16.02 -32.70 10.38
C ASP A 88 16.16 -31.16 10.27
N ASN A 89 15.63 -30.41 11.23
CA ASN A 89 15.69 -28.95 11.24
C ASN A 89 16.94 -28.39 11.94
N PHE A 90 17.83 -29.27 12.41
CA PHE A 90 19.14 -28.89 12.93
C PHE A 90 20.15 -28.92 11.80
N VAL A 91 20.54 -27.75 11.31
CA VAL A 91 21.57 -27.62 10.26
C VAL A 91 22.83 -27.04 10.87
N PHE A 92 23.95 -27.74 10.74
CA PHE A 92 25.21 -27.26 11.31
C PHE A 92 26.45 -27.53 10.48
N GLY A 93 27.41 -26.61 10.58
CA GLY A 93 28.73 -26.69 9.94
C GLY A 93 29.75 -27.49 10.77
N GLN A 94 30.94 -27.67 10.19
CA GLN A 94 32.08 -28.27 10.88
C GLN A 94 33.08 -27.22 11.43
N SER A 95 33.04 -26.01 10.87
CA SER A 95 34.02 -24.95 11.10
C SER A 95 33.30 -23.64 11.44
N GLY A 96 33.63 -23.05 12.59
CA GLY A 96 33.05 -21.78 13.02
C GLY A 96 33.51 -20.57 12.19
N ALA A 97 32.69 -19.52 12.19
CA ALA A 97 33.01 -18.23 11.56
C ALA A 97 33.99 -17.37 12.38
N GLY A 98 34.36 -17.76 13.61
CA GLY A 98 35.39 -17.08 14.39
C GLY A 98 35.11 -15.59 14.66
N ASN A 99 33.85 -15.22 14.86
CA ASN A 99 33.39 -13.84 14.99
C ASN A 99 33.67 -12.92 13.78
N ASN A 100 33.83 -13.48 12.59
CA ASN A 100 34.04 -12.72 11.35
C ASN A 100 32.80 -12.83 10.44
N TRP A 101 32.17 -11.68 10.13
CA TRP A 101 31.01 -11.61 9.23
C TRP A 101 31.35 -12.10 7.81
N ALA A 102 32.51 -11.74 7.25
CA ALA A 102 32.88 -12.13 5.88
C ALA A 102 33.02 -13.65 5.75
N LYS A 103 33.58 -14.30 6.78
CA LYS A 103 33.68 -15.77 6.83
C LYS A 103 32.29 -16.43 6.89
N GLY A 104 31.36 -15.84 7.63
CA GLY A 104 29.98 -16.28 7.68
C GLY A 104 29.18 -15.99 6.40
N HIS A 105 29.57 -15.00 5.59
CA HIS A 105 28.82 -14.57 4.42
C HIS A 105 29.37 -15.15 3.10
N TYR A 106 30.68 -15.19 2.92
CA TYR A 106 31.34 -15.52 1.65
C TYR A 106 31.94 -16.93 1.60
N THR A 107 32.28 -17.51 2.74
CA THR A 107 32.96 -18.82 2.79
C THR A 107 32.11 -19.87 3.51
N GLU A 108 32.32 -20.12 4.80
CA GLU A 108 31.68 -21.25 5.51
C GLU A 108 30.14 -21.19 5.49
N GLY A 109 29.57 -19.99 5.65
CA GLY A 109 28.11 -19.84 5.64
C GLY A 109 27.52 -19.95 4.24
N ALA A 110 28.25 -19.55 3.19
CA ALA A 110 27.83 -19.75 1.80
C ALA A 110 27.82 -21.23 1.41
N GLU A 111 28.72 -22.04 1.95
CA GLU A 111 28.69 -23.50 1.74
C GLU A 111 27.48 -24.16 2.41
N LEU A 112 27.05 -23.65 3.57
CA LEU A 112 25.92 -24.22 4.32
C LEU A 112 24.55 -23.66 3.89
N VAL A 113 24.49 -22.47 3.27
CA VAL A 113 23.24 -21.75 3.01
C VAL A 113 22.26 -22.57 2.16
N ASP A 114 22.74 -23.27 1.13
CA ASP A 114 21.87 -24.06 0.24
C ASP A 114 21.16 -25.19 1.00
N SER A 115 21.87 -25.85 1.92
CA SER A 115 21.29 -26.89 2.77
C SER A 115 20.24 -26.34 3.74
N VAL A 116 20.43 -25.11 4.23
CA VAL A 116 19.45 -24.44 5.09
C VAL A 116 18.22 -24.03 4.26
N LEU A 117 18.41 -23.50 3.06
CA LEU A 117 17.33 -23.14 2.14
C LEU A 117 16.47 -24.35 1.78
N ASP A 118 17.07 -25.52 1.57
CA ASP A 118 16.31 -26.77 1.35
C ASP A 118 15.42 -27.14 2.54
N VAL A 119 15.87 -26.91 3.78
CA VAL A 119 15.04 -27.14 4.98
C VAL A 119 13.96 -26.07 5.09
N ILE A 120 14.27 -24.81 4.79
CA ILE A 120 13.30 -23.71 4.75
C ILE A 120 12.19 -24.00 3.75
N ARG A 121 12.54 -24.44 2.53
CA ARG A 121 11.56 -24.82 1.50
C ARG A 121 10.65 -25.94 1.98
N LYS A 122 11.20 -26.99 2.59
CA LYS A 122 10.39 -28.09 3.15
C LYS A 122 9.42 -27.65 4.23
N GLU A 123 9.85 -26.77 5.15
CA GLU A 123 8.95 -26.25 6.19
C GLU A 123 7.92 -25.27 5.62
N ALA A 124 8.30 -24.45 4.63
CA ALA A 124 7.41 -23.54 3.92
C ALA A 124 6.35 -24.27 3.08
N GLU A 125 6.73 -25.32 2.35
CA GLU A 125 5.81 -26.22 1.62
C GLU A 125 4.89 -27.00 2.56
N GLY A 126 5.34 -27.25 3.80
CA GLY A 126 4.53 -27.84 4.86
C GLY A 126 3.58 -26.85 5.55
N CYS A 127 3.48 -25.61 5.07
CA CYS A 127 2.52 -24.62 5.55
C CYS A 127 1.35 -24.52 4.58
N ASP A 128 0.12 -24.46 5.10
CA ASP A 128 -1.09 -24.26 4.28
C ASP A 128 -1.15 -22.80 3.78
N CYS A 129 -0.74 -21.84 4.62
CA CYS A 129 -0.70 -20.43 4.25
C CYS A 129 0.45 -19.71 4.96
N LEU A 130 1.63 -19.68 4.31
CA LEU A 130 2.82 -19.03 4.84
C LEU A 130 2.67 -17.51 4.88
N GLN A 131 2.75 -16.93 6.07
CA GLN A 131 2.69 -15.50 6.29
C GLN A 131 4.06 -14.81 6.08
N GLY A 132 5.11 -15.44 6.59
CA GLY A 132 6.44 -14.84 6.65
C GLY A 132 7.43 -15.64 7.47
N PHE A 133 8.64 -15.09 7.56
CA PHE A 133 9.77 -15.68 8.26
C PHE A 133 10.18 -14.79 9.43
N GLN A 134 10.54 -15.43 10.55
CA GLN A 134 11.03 -14.73 11.73
C GLN A 134 12.44 -15.20 12.08
N LEU A 135 13.45 -14.36 11.89
CA LEU A 135 14.85 -14.67 12.22
C LEU A 135 15.25 -14.10 13.59
N THR A 136 15.87 -14.91 14.44
CA THR A 136 16.53 -14.47 15.68
C THR A 136 18.03 -14.64 15.55
N HIS A 137 18.77 -13.54 15.63
CA HIS A 137 20.21 -13.52 15.40
C HIS A 137 20.93 -12.37 16.14
N SER A 138 22.25 -12.39 16.13
CA SER A 138 23.09 -11.30 16.66
C SER A 138 23.79 -10.58 15.54
N LEU A 139 23.90 -9.24 15.65
CA LEU A 139 24.61 -8.41 14.68
C LEU A 139 26.14 -8.41 14.89
N GLY A 140 26.60 -8.87 16.06
CA GLY A 140 28.03 -8.85 16.42
C GLY A 140 28.77 -10.16 16.14
N GLY A 141 28.08 -11.30 16.00
CA GLY A 141 28.69 -12.63 15.90
C GLY A 141 28.92 -13.10 14.48
N GLY A 142 29.95 -13.90 14.18
CA GLY A 142 30.30 -14.30 12.81
C GLY A 142 29.19 -15.08 12.09
N THR A 143 28.67 -16.15 12.72
CA THR A 143 27.58 -16.96 12.16
C THR A 143 26.25 -16.21 12.17
N GLY A 144 25.86 -15.69 13.32
CA GLY A 144 24.57 -15.03 13.49
C GLY A 144 24.40 -13.81 12.59
N SER A 145 25.47 -13.03 12.40
CA SER A 145 25.44 -11.82 11.60
C SER A 145 25.69 -12.15 10.12
N GLY A 146 26.83 -12.74 9.77
CA GLY A 146 27.22 -13.02 8.36
C GLY A 146 26.28 -13.98 7.64
N MET A 147 26.14 -15.20 8.17
CA MET A 147 25.27 -16.21 7.60
C MET A 147 23.79 -15.85 7.80
N GLY A 148 23.42 -15.28 8.95
CA GLY A 148 22.05 -14.83 9.21
C GLY A 148 21.57 -13.79 8.19
N THR A 149 22.41 -12.79 7.86
CA THR A 149 22.04 -11.79 6.84
C THR A 149 22.10 -12.35 5.42
N LEU A 150 22.98 -13.31 5.14
CA LEU A 150 22.98 -14.02 3.85
C LEU A 150 21.65 -14.79 3.65
N LEU A 151 21.19 -15.49 4.69
CA LEU A 151 19.91 -16.20 4.67
C LEU A 151 18.74 -15.25 4.41
N LEU A 152 18.73 -14.07 5.04
CA LEU A 152 17.68 -13.07 4.78
C LEU A 152 17.64 -12.65 3.31
N SER A 153 18.79 -12.36 2.71
CA SER A 153 18.88 -11.98 1.30
C SER A 153 18.36 -13.10 0.39
N LYS A 154 18.79 -14.35 0.62
CA LYS A 154 18.35 -15.51 -0.18
C LYS A 154 16.86 -15.82 -0.04
N ILE A 155 16.31 -15.72 1.17
CA ILE A 155 14.87 -15.92 1.39
C ILE A 155 14.08 -14.80 0.73
N ARG A 156 14.56 -13.55 0.75
CA ARG A 156 13.91 -12.42 0.09
C ARG A 156 13.90 -12.57 -1.44
N GLU A 157 14.93 -13.19 -2.02
CA GLU A 157 14.99 -13.54 -3.44
C GLU A 157 13.94 -14.62 -3.80
N GLU A 158 13.78 -15.66 -2.97
CA GLU A 158 12.84 -16.76 -3.25
C GLU A 158 11.38 -16.44 -2.87
N TYR A 159 11.16 -15.64 -1.83
CA TYR A 159 9.85 -15.32 -1.27
C TYR A 159 9.65 -13.79 -1.15
N PRO A 160 9.63 -13.04 -2.26
CA PRO A 160 9.63 -11.57 -2.25
C PRO A 160 8.39 -10.97 -1.56
N ASP A 161 7.25 -11.62 -1.67
CA ASP A 161 5.98 -11.12 -1.12
C ASP A 161 5.75 -11.46 0.35
N ARG A 162 6.60 -12.30 0.96
CA ARG A 162 6.44 -12.75 2.35
C ARG A 162 7.13 -11.79 3.32
N ILE A 163 6.53 -11.60 4.50
CA ILE A 163 7.06 -10.66 5.51
C ILE A 163 8.34 -11.22 6.14
N MET A 164 9.39 -10.40 6.18
CA MET A 164 10.66 -10.72 6.81
C MET A 164 10.81 -9.96 8.13
N CYS A 165 10.69 -10.69 9.24
CA CYS A 165 10.76 -10.17 10.60
C CYS A 165 12.05 -10.61 11.30
N THR A 166 12.76 -9.70 11.98
CA THR A 166 13.99 -10.05 12.71
C THR A 166 14.00 -9.57 14.15
N PHE A 167 14.54 -10.41 15.04
CA PHE A 167 14.93 -10.06 16.39
C PHE A 167 16.45 -9.98 16.43
N SER A 168 16.96 -8.75 16.41
CA SER A 168 18.36 -8.44 16.16
C SER A 168 19.05 -7.95 17.43
N VAL A 169 19.97 -8.76 17.95
CA VAL A 169 20.76 -8.40 19.14
C VAL A 169 21.97 -7.56 18.75
N VAL A 170 21.97 -6.31 19.19
CA VAL A 170 23.00 -5.31 18.97
C VAL A 170 24.15 -5.53 19.98
N PRO A 171 25.41 -5.54 19.51
CA PRO A 171 26.57 -5.71 20.38
C PRO A 171 26.78 -4.51 21.32
N SER A 172 27.48 -4.77 22.43
CA SER A 172 27.92 -3.72 23.35
C SER A 172 29.32 -4.03 23.90
N PRO A 173 30.25 -3.04 23.86
CA PRO A 173 31.61 -3.20 24.38
C PRO A 173 31.68 -3.35 25.91
N LYS A 174 30.57 -3.11 26.64
CA LYS A 174 30.50 -3.33 28.10
C LYS A 174 30.26 -4.80 28.47
N VAL A 175 29.71 -5.58 27.55
CA VAL A 175 29.19 -6.93 27.80
C VAL A 175 29.97 -7.98 27.01
N SER A 176 30.52 -7.63 25.84
CA SER A 176 31.31 -8.51 24.98
C SER A 176 32.78 -8.09 24.90
N ASP A 177 33.67 -9.08 24.87
CA ASP A 177 35.12 -8.92 24.71
C ASP A 177 35.56 -8.96 23.23
N THR A 178 34.64 -9.14 22.29
CA THR A 178 34.97 -9.29 20.86
C THR A 178 35.27 -7.93 20.22
N VAL A 179 36.49 -7.78 19.70
CA VAL A 179 36.97 -6.48 19.17
C VAL A 179 36.43 -6.11 17.79
N VAL A 180 35.97 -7.08 17.00
CA VAL A 180 35.52 -6.87 15.60
C VAL A 180 34.02 -6.65 15.46
N GLU A 181 33.26 -6.64 16.56
CA GLU A 181 31.78 -6.50 16.53
C GLU A 181 31.27 -5.27 15.79
N PRO A 182 31.90 -4.08 15.86
CA PRO A 182 31.41 -2.93 15.10
C PRO A 182 31.48 -3.14 13.58
N TYR A 183 32.45 -3.91 13.05
CA TYR A 183 32.48 -4.26 11.63
C TYR A 183 31.30 -5.16 11.25
N ASN A 184 31.10 -6.23 12.02
CA ASN A 184 29.98 -7.16 11.81
C ASN A 184 28.62 -6.44 11.88
N ALA A 185 28.45 -5.55 12.87
CA ALA A 185 27.21 -4.83 13.08
C ALA A 185 26.93 -3.86 11.93
N THR A 186 27.93 -3.11 11.44
CA THR A 186 27.74 -2.19 10.30
C THR A 186 27.32 -2.93 9.04
N LEU A 187 28.01 -4.02 8.70
CA LEU A 187 27.69 -4.85 7.54
C LEU A 187 26.30 -5.51 7.67
N SER A 188 25.93 -5.91 8.89
CA SER A 188 24.64 -6.56 9.12
C SER A 188 23.47 -5.59 9.06
N VAL A 189 23.62 -4.39 9.63
CA VAL A 189 22.59 -3.34 9.51
C VAL A 189 22.39 -2.96 8.05
N TYR A 190 23.47 -2.90 7.25
CA TYR A 190 23.38 -2.69 5.81
C TYR A 190 22.46 -3.73 5.14
N GLN A 191 22.68 -5.02 5.40
CA GLN A 191 21.82 -6.09 4.85
C GLN A 191 20.39 -6.10 5.40
N LEU A 192 20.20 -5.73 6.67
CA LEU A 192 18.87 -5.64 7.29
C LEU A 192 18.04 -4.51 6.69
N MET A 193 18.66 -3.38 6.35
CA MET A 193 17.96 -2.26 5.72
C MET A 193 17.31 -2.64 4.39
N GLU A 194 17.94 -3.52 3.62
CA GLU A 194 17.48 -3.90 2.28
C GLU A 194 16.52 -5.10 2.29
N ASN A 195 16.76 -6.07 3.18
CA ASN A 195 16.12 -7.39 3.10
C ASN A 195 15.02 -7.65 4.15
N THR A 196 14.76 -6.72 5.08
CA THR A 196 13.79 -6.94 6.16
C THR A 196 12.67 -5.91 6.15
N ASP A 197 11.48 -6.33 6.58
CA ASP A 197 10.30 -5.47 6.70
C ASP A 197 10.10 -4.99 8.15
N GLU A 198 10.55 -5.77 9.13
CA GLU A 198 10.47 -5.45 10.56
C GLU A 198 11.76 -5.88 11.28
N THR A 199 12.43 -4.95 11.97
CA THR A 199 13.61 -5.28 12.78
C THR A 199 13.44 -4.80 14.21
N PHE A 200 13.28 -5.75 15.14
CA PHE A 200 13.26 -5.48 16.58
C PHE A 200 14.69 -5.41 17.12
N CYS A 201 15.14 -4.20 17.46
CA CYS A 201 16.49 -3.95 17.95
C CYS A 201 16.58 -4.18 19.46
N ILE A 202 17.49 -5.06 19.88
CA ILE A 202 17.70 -5.41 21.29
C ILE A 202 19.17 -5.19 21.64
N ASP A 203 19.46 -4.31 22.59
CA ASP A 203 20.82 -3.95 22.98
C ASP A 203 21.25 -4.68 24.27
N ASN A 204 22.37 -5.40 24.20
CA ASN A 204 22.97 -6.05 25.35
C ASN A 204 23.30 -5.08 26.50
N GLU A 205 23.65 -3.82 26.18
CA GLU A 205 23.90 -2.80 27.19
C GLU A 205 22.64 -2.48 28.02
N ALA A 206 21.52 -2.28 27.33
CA ALA A 206 20.23 -1.99 27.95
C ALA A 206 19.71 -3.18 28.76
N LEU A 207 19.82 -4.39 28.23
CA LEU A 207 19.44 -5.61 28.94
C LEU A 207 20.25 -5.80 30.24
N TYR A 208 21.56 -5.57 30.18
CA TYR A 208 22.42 -5.65 31.37
C TYR A 208 22.04 -4.60 32.41
N ASP A 209 21.82 -3.34 32.00
CA ASP A 209 21.41 -2.26 32.90
C ASP A 209 20.03 -2.51 33.53
N ILE A 210 19.07 -3.07 32.78
CA ILE A 210 17.76 -3.48 33.32
C ILE A 210 17.94 -4.58 34.38
N CYS A 211 18.73 -5.61 34.09
CA CYS A 211 18.98 -6.71 35.02
C CYS A 211 19.66 -6.24 36.31
N PHE A 212 20.67 -5.39 36.17
CA PHE A 212 21.44 -4.88 37.31
C PHE A 212 20.68 -3.83 38.13
N ARG A 213 20.12 -2.80 37.48
CA ARG A 213 19.51 -1.65 38.17
C ARG A 213 18.05 -1.89 38.53
N THR A 214 17.25 -2.43 37.60
CA THR A 214 15.80 -2.55 37.76
C THR A 214 15.42 -3.86 38.46
N LEU A 215 15.99 -4.99 38.00
CA LEU A 215 15.74 -6.31 38.62
C LEU A 215 16.61 -6.56 39.87
N LYS A 216 17.60 -5.71 40.12
CA LYS A 216 18.53 -5.76 41.27
C LYS A 216 19.35 -7.06 41.34
N LEU A 217 19.73 -7.61 40.20
CA LEU A 217 20.64 -8.75 40.13
C LEU A 217 22.09 -8.26 40.32
N THR A 218 22.82 -8.87 41.25
CA THR A 218 24.20 -8.45 41.56
C THR A 218 25.19 -8.77 40.45
N THR A 219 24.97 -9.87 39.72
CA THR A 219 25.80 -10.36 38.62
C THR A 219 24.90 -10.93 37.52
N PRO A 220 24.40 -10.09 36.60
CA PRO A 220 23.58 -10.55 35.48
C PRO A 220 24.34 -11.55 34.60
N THR A 221 23.69 -12.65 34.23
CA THR A 221 24.24 -13.65 33.31
C THR A 221 23.52 -13.62 31.96
N TYR A 222 24.13 -14.14 30.89
CA TYR A 222 23.46 -14.26 29.59
C TYR A 222 22.13 -15.04 29.67
N GLY A 223 21.97 -15.97 30.61
CA GLY A 223 20.68 -16.63 30.86
C GLY A 223 19.59 -15.68 31.33
N ASP A 224 19.93 -14.69 32.17
CA ASP A 224 18.99 -13.66 32.63
C ASP A 224 18.61 -12.70 31.49
N LEU A 225 19.60 -12.31 30.68
CA LEU A 225 19.39 -11.45 29.51
C LEU A 225 18.49 -12.16 28.48
N ASN A 226 18.79 -13.42 28.14
CA ASN A 226 18.01 -14.21 27.18
C ASN A 226 16.57 -14.43 27.68
N HIS A 227 16.37 -14.60 29.00
CA HIS A 227 15.03 -14.66 29.57
C HIS A 227 14.25 -13.36 29.33
N LEU A 228 14.87 -12.20 29.53
CA LEU A 228 14.23 -10.90 29.27
C LEU A 228 13.87 -10.72 27.79
N VAL A 229 14.77 -11.13 26.88
CA VAL A 229 14.50 -11.12 25.42
C VAL A 229 13.34 -12.04 25.07
N SER A 230 13.31 -13.26 25.60
CA SER A 230 12.24 -14.23 25.35
C SER A 230 10.87 -13.74 25.82
N ALA A 231 10.81 -13.03 26.96
CA ALA A 231 9.58 -12.43 27.47
C ALA A 231 9.02 -11.35 26.53
N THR A 232 9.90 -10.53 25.95
CA THR A 232 9.55 -9.53 24.95
C THR A 232 9.09 -10.16 23.65
N MET A 233 9.84 -11.14 23.13
CA MET A 233 9.46 -11.89 21.93
C MET A 233 8.08 -12.56 22.11
N SER A 234 7.82 -13.16 23.28
CA SER A 234 6.51 -13.72 23.62
C SER A 234 5.42 -12.65 23.58
N GLY A 235 5.69 -11.47 24.15
CA GLY A 235 4.78 -10.33 24.16
C GLY A 235 4.44 -9.80 22.76
N VAL A 236 5.43 -9.62 21.90
CA VAL A 236 5.25 -9.16 20.50
C VAL A 236 4.44 -10.17 19.69
N THR A 237 4.73 -11.46 19.85
CA THR A 237 4.06 -12.55 19.11
C THR A 237 2.70 -12.95 19.69
N THR A 238 2.26 -12.35 20.78
CA THR A 238 1.01 -12.72 21.47
C THR A 238 -0.22 -12.52 20.58
N CYS A 239 -0.30 -11.42 19.85
CA CYS A 239 -1.44 -11.11 18.96
C CYS A 239 -1.58 -12.09 17.79
N LEU A 240 -0.50 -12.80 17.47
CA LEU A 240 -0.50 -13.87 16.48
C LEU A 240 -1.06 -15.12 17.15
N ARG A 241 -0.42 -15.58 18.23
CA ARG A 241 -0.64 -16.87 18.90
C ARG A 241 -1.98 -17.04 19.60
N PHE A 242 -2.63 -15.95 19.99
CA PHE A 242 -3.91 -16.01 20.69
C PHE A 242 -4.94 -15.11 20.03
N PRO A 243 -6.22 -15.53 20.00
CA PRO A 243 -7.29 -14.66 19.54
C PRO A 243 -7.40 -13.44 20.46
N GLY A 244 -7.27 -12.26 19.86
CA GLY A 244 -7.45 -10.97 20.53
C GLY A 244 -8.42 -10.11 19.72
N GLN A 245 -9.07 -9.14 20.36
CA GLN A 245 -10.10 -8.33 19.70
C GLN A 245 -9.55 -7.42 18.57
N LEU A 246 -8.21 -7.23 18.51
CA LEU A 246 -7.51 -6.76 17.32
C LEU A 246 -6.67 -7.91 16.74
N ASN A 247 -7.16 -8.53 15.66
CA ASN A 247 -6.42 -9.52 14.88
C ASN A 247 -5.29 -8.85 14.08
N ALA A 248 -4.20 -8.51 14.77
CA ALA A 248 -3.00 -7.90 14.21
C ALA A 248 -2.09 -8.98 13.62
N ASP A 249 -2.19 -9.14 12.31
CA ASP A 249 -1.26 -9.88 11.46
C ASP A 249 0.15 -9.24 11.46
N LEU A 250 1.23 -9.98 11.21
CA LEU A 250 2.57 -9.39 10.99
C LEU A 250 2.54 -8.33 9.88
N ARG A 251 1.84 -8.58 8.77
CA ARG A 251 1.71 -7.57 7.70
C ARG A 251 0.97 -6.33 8.19
N LYS A 252 -0.06 -6.49 9.02
CA LYS A 252 -0.79 -5.37 9.63
C LYS A 252 0.08 -4.62 10.63
N LEU A 253 0.95 -5.30 11.37
CA LEU A 253 1.91 -4.67 12.27
C LEU A 253 2.89 -3.80 11.46
N ALA A 254 3.49 -4.35 10.40
CA ALA A 254 4.41 -3.64 9.52
C ALA A 254 3.76 -2.39 8.92
N VAL A 255 2.58 -2.52 8.29
CA VAL A 255 1.87 -1.40 7.65
C VAL A 255 1.50 -0.29 8.66
N ASN A 256 1.16 -0.65 9.89
CA ASN A 256 0.78 0.33 10.91
C ASN A 256 2.00 1.00 11.60
N MET A 257 3.11 0.27 11.73
CA MET A 257 4.28 0.70 12.51
C MET A 257 5.41 1.27 11.67
N VAL A 258 5.49 0.91 10.38
CA VAL A 258 6.53 1.34 9.45
C VAL A 258 5.94 2.39 8.49
N PRO A 259 6.01 3.69 8.82
CA PRO A 259 5.54 4.74 7.91
C PRO A 259 6.40 4.84 6.65
N PHE A 260 7.66 4.43 6.73
CA PHE A 260 8.65 4.48 5.64
C PHE A 260 9.46 3.17 5.61
N PRO A 261 9.59 2.50 4.45
CA PRO A 261 10.21 1.18 4.37
C PRO A 261 11.61 1.05 4.98
N ARG A 262 12.43 2.12 4.95
CA ARG A 262 13.78 2.12 5.54
C ARG A 262 13.81 2.36 7.06
N LEU A 263 12.71 2.88 7.63
CA LEU A 263 12.59 3.22 9.05
C LEU A 263 11.81 2.14 9.81
N HIS A 264 12.18 0.87 9.59
CA HIS A 264 11.53 -0.31 10.17
C HIS A 264 12.23 -0.87 11.41
N PHE A 265 13.13 -0.09 12.02
CA PHE A 265 13.81 -0.47 13.25
C PHE A 265 12.99 -0.07 14.48
N PHE A 266 12.57 -1.08 15.25
CA PHE A 266 11.73 -0.91 16.42
C PHE A 266 12.53 -1.00 17.72
N MET A 267 12.14 -0.19 18.70
CA MET A 267 12.59 -0.24 20.08
C MET A 267 11.56 -0.98 20.93
N PRO A 268 11.79 -2.23 21.32
CA PRO A 268 10.88 -2.97 22.16
C PRO A 268 11.10 -2.67 23.65
N GLY A 269 10.05 -2.85 24.44
CA GLY A 269 10.07 -2.73 25.90
C GLY A 269 9.08 -3.72 26.54
N PHE A 270 9.33 -4.08 27.79
CA PHE A 270 8.48 -5.00 28.54
C PHE A 270 8.14 -4.45 29.91
N ALA A 271 6.89 -4.62 30.33
CA ALA A 271 6.41 -4.29 31.67
C ALA A 271 5.48 -5.43 32.17
N PRO A 272 5.49 -5.77 33.46
CA PRO A 272 6.23 -5.11 34.53
C PRO A 272 7.67 -5.61 34.69
N LEU A 273 8.61 -4.70 34.94
CA LEU A 273 9.96 -5.04 35.38
C LEU A 273 10.07 -4.81 36.88
N THR A 274 10.01 -5.89 37.64
CA THR A 274 10.07 -5.85 39.11
C THR A 274 10.98 -6.95 39.62
N SER A 275 11.79 -6.66 40.64
CA SER A 275 12.63 -7.68 41.29
C SER A 275 11.77 -8.79 41.91
N ARG A 276 12.22 -10.04 41.83
CA ARG A 276 11.49 -11.24 42.31
C ARG A 276 10.99 -11.12 43.77
N GLY A 277 11.76 -10.47 44.64
CA GLY A 277 11.40 -10.27 46.05
C GLY A 277 10.30 -9.21 46.30
N SER A 278 10.08 -8.28 45.37
CA SER A 278 9.06 -7.22 45.50
C SER A 278 7.77 -7.52 44.73
N GLN A 279 7.80 -8.51 43.83
CA GLN A 279 6.69 -8.87 42.95
C GLN A 279 5.43 -9.32 43.71
N GLN A 280 5.58 -9.98 44.86
CA GLN A 280 4.45 -10.45 45.69
C GLN A 280 3.73 -9.33 46.45
N TYR A 281 4.38 -8.18 46.67
CA TYR A 281 3.86 -7.08 47.49
C TYR A 281 3.26 -5.93 46.68
N ARG A 282 3.36 -5.97 45.34
CA ARG A 282 2.91 -4.88 44.45
C ARG A 282 1.65 -5.27 43.71
N ALA A 283 0.61 -4.44 43.82
CA ALA A 283 -0.59 -4.58 43.00
C ALA A 283 -0.31 -3.95 41.62
N LEU A 284 -0.40 -4.75 40.56
CA LEU A 284 -0.25 -4.26 39.18
C LEU A 284 -1.58 -3.64 38.72
N THR A 285 -1.49 -2.46 38.11
CA THR A 285 -2.65 -1.74 37.53
C THR A 285 -2.30 -1.27 36.11
N VAL A 286 -3.30 -1.04 35.27
CA VAL A 286 -3.10 -0.55 33.90
C VAL A 286 -2.29 0.76 33.89
N PRO A 287 -2.60 1.80 34.69
CA PRO A 287 -1.80 3.02 34.72
C PRO A 287 -0.32 2.80 35.09
N GLU A 288 -0.03 1.88 36.01
CA GLU A 288 1.36 1.56 36.38
C GLU A 288 2.12 0.87 35.25
N LEU A 289 1.48 -0.06 34.52
CA LEU A 289 2.08 -0.68 33.34
C LEU A 289 2.34 0.34 32.24
N THR A 290 1.34 1.18 31.94
CA THR A 290 1.44 2.22 30.94
C THR A 290 2.54 3.21 31.29
N GLN A 291 2.70 3.57 32.56
CA GLN A 291 3.82 4.42 33.00
C GLN A 291 5.19 3.73 32.88
N GLN A 292 5.30 2.44 33.22
CA GLN A 292 6.56 1.70 33.07
C GLN A 292 6.97 1.51 31.61
N MET A 293 6.02 1.30 30.70
CA MET A 293 6.31 1.12 29.27
C MET A 293 7.01 2.32 28.64
N PHE A 294 6.65 3.54 29.04
CA PHE A 294 7.25 4.77 28.51
C PHE A 294 8.47 5.25 29.33
N ASP A 295 8.93 4.50 30.32
CA ASP A 295 10.17 4.81 31.04
C ASP A 295 11.38 4.33 30.22
N ALA A 296 12.29 5.26 29.90
CA ALA A 296 13.52 4.98 29.15
C ALA A 296 14.36 3.85 29.79
N LYS A 297 14.25 3.67 31.11
CA LYS A 297 14.97 2.61 31.84
C LYS A 297 14.49 1.19 31.54
N ASN A 298 13.31 1.05 30.96
CA ASN A 298 12.67 -0.24 30.65
C ASN A 298 12.71 -0.57 29.16
N MET A 299 13.27 0.32 28.33
CA MET A 299 13.48 0.09 26.91
C MET A 299 14.67 -0.86 26.71
N MET A 300 14.53 -1.79 25.77
CA MET A 300 15.57 -2.79 25.50
C MET A 300 16.62 -2.31 24.49
N ALA A 301 16.54 -1.07 24.05
CA ALA A 301 17.58 -0.39 23.28
C ALA A 301 18.15 0.76 24.12
N ALA A 302 19.48 0.92 24.16
CA ALA A 302 20.14 1.95 24.96
C ALA A 302 20.08 3.33 24.28
N CYS A 303 18.85 3.81 24.04
CA CYS A 303 18.57 5.13 23.49
C CYS A 303 17.58 5.84 24.41
N ASP A 304 17.76 7.14 24.67
CA ASP A 304 16.77 7.92 25.42
C ASP A 304 15.68 8.40 24.44
N PRO A 305 14.42 7.93 24.57
CA PRO A 305 13.35 8.37 23.67
C PRO A 305 13.08 9.87 23.73
N ARG A 306 13.55 10.57 24.79
CA ARG A 306 13.42 12.03 24.94
C ARG A 306 14.31 12.81 23.99
N HIS A 307 15.37 12.19 23.45
CA HIS A 307 16.23 12.82 22.45
C HIS A 307 15.69 12.68 21.02
N GLY A 308 14.59 11.96 20.84
CA GLY A 308 13.93 11.78 19.56
C GLY A 308 12.43 12.06 19.61
N ARG A 309 11.74 11.68 18.54
CA ARG A 309 10.27 11.66 18.46
C ARG A 309 9.80 10.25 18.08
N TYR A 310 8.69 9.83 18.66
CA TYR A 310 7.98 8.63 18.27
C TYR A 310 7.25 8.89 16.94
N LEU A 311 7.61 8.10 15.94
CA LEU A 311 6.90 8.01 14.67
C LEU A 311 5.60 7.23 14.89
N THR A 312 5.71 6.02 15.41
CA THR A 312 4.59 5.14 15.74
C THR A 312 4.86 4.38 17.03
N VAL A 313 3.80 4.02 17.75
CA VAL A 313 3.85 3.26 19.00
C VAL A 313 2.77 2.18 18.97
N ALA A 314 3.14 0.95 19.34
CA ALA A 314 2.23 -0.13 19.64
C ALA A 314 2.38 -0.53 21.12
N ALA A 315 1.25 -0.71 21.81
CA ALA A 315 1.20 -1.23 23.17
C ALA A 315 0.32 -2.48 23.21
N ILE A 316 0.93 -3.62 23.51
CA ILE A 316 0.26 -4.93 23.58
C ILE A 316 0.09 -5.29 25.06
N PHE A 317 -1.12 -5.19 25.56
CA PHE A 317 -1.47 -5.57 26.92
C PHE A 317 -1.94 -7.03 26.99
N ARG A 318 -1.54 -7.72 28.06
CA ARG A 318 -1.91 -9.11 28.33
C ARG A 318 -2.53 -9.25 29.71
N GLY A 319 -3.60 -10.04 29.81
CA GLY A 319 -4.37 -10.30 31.01
C GLY A 319 -5.77 -9.65 30.97
N ARG A 320 -6.65 -10.09 31.87
CA ARG A 320 -8.04 -9.60 31.94
C ARG A 320 -8.09 -8.14 32.38
N MET A 321 -8.35 -7.24 31.45
CA MET A 321 -8.47 -5.80 31.70
C MET A 321 -9.51 -5.14 30.80
N SER A 322 -9.97 -3.95 31.20
CA SER A 322 -10.94 -3.18 30.42
C SER A 322 -10.24 -2.42 29.30
N MET A 323 -10.65 -2.64 28.04
CA MET A 323 -10.09 -1.90 26.90
C MET A 323 -10.29 -0.39 27.03
N LYS A 324 -11.44 0.03 27.55
CA LYS A 324 -11.71 1.44 27.81
C LYS A 324 -10.69 2.07 28.75
N GLU A 325 -10.26 1.35 29.78
CA GLU A 325 -9.23 1.83 30.70
C GLU A 325 -7.86 1.93 30.00
N VAL A 326 -7.51 0.95 29.18
CA VAL A 326 -6.27 0.94 28.39
C VAL A 326 -6.22 2.14 27.43
N ASP A 327 -7.29 2.35 26.65
CA ASP A 327 -7.34 3.44 25.66
C ASP A 327 -7.34 4.81 26.34
N GLU A 328 -8.06 4.99 27.45
CA GLU A 328 -8.03 6.21 28.25
C GLU A 328 -6.62 6.50 28.80
N GLN A 329 -5.91 5.48 29.31
CA GLN A 329 -4.54 5.66 29.81
C GLN A 329 -3.54 5.96 28.70
N MET A 330 -3.67 5.32 27.54
CA MET A 330 -2.79 5.58 26.39
C MET A 330 -3.00 6.97 25.81
N LEU A 331 -4.27 7.41 25.68
CA LEU A 331 -4.60 8.78 25.28
C LEU A 331 -4.02 9.81 26.28
N ASN A 332 -4.13 9.54 27.58
CA ASN A 332 -3.57 10.39 28.62
C ASN A 332 -2.04 10.53 28.52
N ILE A 333 -1.32 9.44 28.20
CA ILE A 333 0.13 9.51 27.98
C ILE A 333 0.45 10.29 26.70
N GLN A 334 -0.27 10.03 25.61
CA GLN A 334 -0.07 10.74 24.35
C GLN A 334 -0.27 12.25 24.52
N GLN A 335 -1.30 12.67 25.26
CA GLN A 335 -1.55 14.09 25.56
C GLN A 335 -0.48 14.69 26.46
N LYS A 336 -0.02 13.97 27.49
CA LYS A 336 1.06 14.44 28.39
C LYS A 336 2.40 14.59 27.69
N ASN A 337 2.67 13.70 26.72
CA ASN A 337 3.95 13.59 26.03
C ASN A 337 3.86 14.05 24.56
N SER A 338 2.89 14.88 24.20
CA SER A 338 2.60 15.23 22.80
C SER A 338 3.83 15.76 22.04
N SER A 339 4.74 16.47 22.72
CA SER A 339 6.00 16.97 22.15
C SER A 339 6.96 15.88 21.68
N PHE A 340 6.85 14.67 22.23
CA PHE A 340 7.65 13.50 21.86
C PHE A 340 6.99 12.66 20.77
N PHE A 341 5.77 12.97 20.34
CA PHE A 341 5.10 12.30 19.23
C PHE A 341 5.14 13.19 17.99
N VAL A 342 5.25 12.58 16.82
CA VAL A 342 5.09 13.33 15.57
C VAL A 342 3.62 13.68 15.34
N GLU A 343 3.36 14.94 14.99
CA GLU A 343 1.99 15.44 14.77
C GLU A 343 1.43 15.07 13.38
N TRP A 344 2.30 14.73 12.43
CA TRP A 344 1.96 14.48 11.03
C TRP A 344 1.54 13.03 10.72
N ILE A 345 1.71 12.10 11.65
CA ILE A 345 1.12 10.74 11.56
C ILE A 345 -0.19 10.73 12.37
N PRO A 346 -1.36 10.70 11.72
CA PRO A 346 -2.62 10.52 12.44
C PRO A 346 -2.66 9.11 13.05
N ASN A 347 -3.22 8.99 14.26
CA ASN A 347 -3.37 7.71 14.96
C ASN A 347 -2.05 6.91 15.11
N ASN A 348 -0.97 7.61 15.45
CA ASN A 348 0.37 7.03 15.64
C ASN A 348 0.51 6.09 16.86
N CYS A 349 -0.52 5.94 17.69
CA CYS A 349 -0.53 5.04 18.82
C CYS A 349 -1.58 3.94 18.61
N LYS A 350 -1.15 2.68 18.67
CA LYS A 350 -1.99 1.49 18.54
C LYS A 350 -1.97 0.69 19.84
N THR A 351 -3.14 0.21 20.24
CA THR A 351 -3.32 -0.63 21.43
C THR A 351 -3.84 -1.99 21.00
N ALA A 352 -3.36 -3.04 21.64
CA ALA A 352 -3.89 -4.40 21.51
C ALA A 352 -4.04 -5.01 22.90
N VAL A 353 -5.11 -5.78 23.12
CA VAL A 353 -5.38 -6.43 24.40
C VAL A 353 -5.65 -7.91 24.16
N CYS A 354 -4.95 -8.76 24.90
CA CYS A 354 -5.12 -10.21 24.92
C CYS A 354 -5.48 -10.66 26.34
N ASP A 355 -6.54 -11.45 26.49
CA ASP A 355 -7.01 -11.87 27.82
C ASP A 355 -6.11 -12.90 28.51
N ILE A 356 -5.21 -13.56 27.76
CA ILE A 356 -4.29 -14.58 28.27
C ILE A 356 -3.03 -13.91 28.83
N PRO A 357 -2.84 -13.89 30.16
CA PRO A 357 -1.63 -13.35 30.78
C PRO A 357 -0.44 -14.31 30.61
N PRO A 358 0.80 -13.80 30.61
CA PRO A 358 1.98 -14.66 30.64
C PRO A 358 2.08 -15.44 31.96
N ARG A 359 2.70 -16.61 31.90
CA ARG A 359 2.88 -17.49 33.06
C ARG A 359 3.63 -16.78 34.19
N GLY A 360 3.09 -16.86 35.41
CA GLY A 360 3.67 -16.22 36.60
C GLY A 360 3.31 -14.74 36.79
N LEU A 361 2.56 -14.13 35.88
CA LEU A 361 2.06 -12.76 35.99
C LEU A 361 0.54 -12.71 35.85
N LYS A 362 -0.09 -11.72 36.49
CA LYS A 362 -1.55 -11.47 36.34
C LYS A 362 -1.87 -10.60 35.13
N MET A 363 -0.94 -9.71 34.80
CA MET A 363 -1.02 -8.81 33.66
C MET A 363 0.38 -8.37 33.25
N SER A 364 0.57 -8.08 31.96
CA SER A 364 1.79 -7.52 31.40
C SER A 364 1.46 -6.57 30.26
N ALA A 365 2.44 -5.79 29.82
CA ALA A 365 2.35 -4.96 28.65
C ALA A 365 3.69 -4.93 27.91
N THR A 366 3.63 -5.03 26.60
CA THR A 366 4.79 -4.98 25.70
C THR A 366 4.69 -3.72 24.87
N PHE A 367 5.76 -2.94 24.90
CA PHE A 367 5.89 -1.69 24.16
C PHE A 367 6.68 -1.95 22.89
N LEU A 368 6.23 -1.37 21.78
CA LEU A 368 6.93 -1.30 20.51
C LEU A 368 6.94 0.15 20.05
N GLY A 369 8.10 0.78 20.02
CA GLY A 369 8.24 2.16 19.55
C GLY A 369 9.07 2.23 18.28
N ASN A 370 8.52 2.81 17.22
CA ASN A 370 9.33 3.33 16.13
C ASN A 370 9.69 4.78 16.47
N SER A 371 10.94 5.02 16.86
CA SER A 371 11.39 6.34 17.30
C SER A 371 12.66 6.77 16.59
N THR A 372 12.76 8.05 16.26
CA THR A 372 13.99 8.64 15.72
C THR A 372 15.16 8.57 16.68
N ALA A 373 14.93 8.30 17.98
CA ALA A 373 15.98 8.11 18.97
C ALA A 373 16.89 6.91 18.68
N ILE A 374 16.42 5.93 17.89
CA ILE A 374 17.22 4.74 17.52
C ILE A 374 18.51 5.10 16.77
N GLN A 375 18.58 6.30 16.18
CA GLN A 375 19.80 6.81 15.55
C GLN A 375 21.00 6.86 16.51
N GLU A 376 20.80 6.99 17.83
CA GLU A 376 21.89 6.97 18.82
C GLU A 376 22.62 5.63 18.80
N LEU A 377 21.89 4.53 18.61
CA LEU A 377 22.45 3.18 18.52
C LEU A 377 23.33 3.05 17.26
N PHE A 378 22.85 3.53 16.12
CA PHE A 378 23.61 3.50 14.86
C PHE A 378 24.84 4.43 14.91
N LYS A 379 24.72 5.62 15.50
CA LYS A 379 25.86 6.54 15.72
C LYS A 379 26.94 5.89 16.58
N ARG A 380 26.56 5.20 17.67
CA ARG A 380 27.51 4.48 18.54
C ARG A 380 28.30 3.41 17.78
N VAL A 381 27.63 2.62 16.94
CA VAL A 381 28.28 1.58 16.12
C VAL A 381 29.16 2.22 15.05
N SER A 382 28.66 3.23 14.34
CA SER A 382 29.38 3.98 13.30
C SER A 382 30.67 4.62 13.83
N GLU A 383 30.63 5.31 14.98
CA GLU A 383 31.83 5.93 15.57
C GLU A 383 32.94 4.91 15.88
N GLN A 384 32.57 3.74 16.42
CA GLN A 384 33.52 2.66 16.71
C GLN A 384 34.08 2.03 15.43
N PHE A 385 33.21 1.82 14.43
CA PHE A 385 33.59 1.37 13.09
C PHE A 385 34.61 2.32 12.46
N THR A 386 34.30 3.62 12.37
CA THR A 386 35.17 4.62 11.75
C THR A 386 36.53 4.69 12.44
N ALA A 387 36.58 4.58 13.77
CA ALA A 387 37.82 4.60 14.53
C ALA A 387 38.75 3.41 14.18
N MET A 388 38.17 2.23 13.95
CA MET A 388 38.92 1.04 13.53
C MET A 388 39.30 1.09 12.04
N PHE A 389 38.37 1.49 11.18
CA PHE A 389 38.54 1.54 9.73
C PHE A 389 39.63 2.54 9.32
N ARG A 390 39.69 3.72 9.96
CA ARG A 390 40.78 4.68 9.75
C ARG A 390 42.17 4.13 10.07
N ARG A 391 42.26 3.16 10.99
CA ARG A 391 43.52 2.49 11.37
C ARG A 391 43.78 1.21 10.57
N LYS A 392 42.85 0.82 9.68
CA LYS A 392 42.83 -0.48 8.99
C LYS A 392 43.01 -1.66 9.95
N ALA A 393 42.51 -1.54 11.18
CA ALA A 393 42.63 -2.57 12.19
C ALA A 393 41.76 -3.78 11.80
N PHE A 394 42.31 -5.00 11.86
CA PHE A 394 41.61 -6.26 11.56
C PHE A 394 40.98 -6.40 10.16
N LEU A 395 41.11 -5.41 9.27
CA LEU A 395 40.53 -5.42 7.92
C LEU A 395 40.97 -6.64 7.09
N HIS A 396 42.24 -7.05 7.24
CA HIS A 396 42.80 -8.22 6.55
C HIS A 396 42.10 -9.54 6.87
N TRP A 397 41.36 -9.64 7.98
CA TRP A 397 40.57 -10.84 8.30
C TRP A 397 39.32 -10.93 7.41
N TYR A 398 38.81 -9.80 6.91
CA TYR A 398 37.63 -9.77 6.04
C TYR A 398 38.03 -9.86 4.57
N THR A 399 39.03 -9.07 4.16
CA THR A 399 39.51 -9.09 2.76
C THR A 399 40.21 -10.40 2.40
N GLY A 400 40.75 -11.12 3.39
CA GLY A 400 41.30 -12.46 3.21
C GLY A 400 40.25 -13.52 2.81
N GLU A 401 38.97 -13.28 3.11
CA GLU A 401 37.84 -14.17 2.77
C GLU A 401 37.20 -13.81 1.41
N GLY A 402 37.73 -12.80 0.69
CA GLY A 402 37.26 -12.41 -0.64
C GLY A 402 36.38 -11.15 -0.69
N MET A 403 36.17 -10.48 0.44
CA MET A 403 35.39 -9.23 0.53
C MET A 403 36.17 -8.00 0.02
N ASP A 404 35.50 -7.11 -0.72
CA ASP A 404 36.12 -5.85 -1.18
C ASP A 404 36.12 -4.79 -0.06
N GLU A 405 37.19 -4.00 0.03
CA GLU A 405 37.29 -2.85 0.95
C GLU A 405 36.23 -1.78 0.62
N MET A 406 35.75 -1.71 -0.63
CA MET A 406 34.66 -0.81 -1.02
C MET A 406 33.34 -1.15 -0.30
N GLU A 407 33.04 -2.41 -0.03
CA GLU A 407 31.80 -2.82 0.67
C GLU A 407 31.71 -2.24 2.09
N PHE A 408 32.85 -2.12 2.78
CA PHE A 408 32.91 -1.44 4.08
C PHE A 408 32.51 0.03 3.98
N THR A 409 32.96 0.69 2.91
CA THR A 409 32.69 2.11 2.68
C THR A 409 31.22 2.32 2.31
N GLU A 410 30.65 1.42 1.50
CA GLU A 410 29.23 1.43 1.14
C GLU A 410 28.33 1.20 2.36
N ALA A 411 28.66 0.22 3.21
CA ALA A 411 27.92 -0.05 4.43
C ALA A 411 28.01 1.13 5.44
N GLU A 412 29.18 1.74 5.61
CA GLU A 412 29.34 2.95 6.44
C GLU A 412 28.52 4.13 5.88
N SER A 413 28.56 4.35 4.57
CA SER A 413 27.76 5.40 3.92
C SER A 413 26.27 5.18 4.14
N SER A 414 25.78 3.97 3.87
CA SER A 414 24.36 3.64 4.00
C SER A 414 23.85 3.78 5.44
N MET A 415 24.68 3.41 6.44
CA MET A 415 24.35 3.64 7.84
C MET A 415 24.30 5.14 8.20
N ASN A 416 25.22 5.95 7.67
CA ASN A 416 25.21 7.40 7.88
C ASN A 416 24.02 8.09 7.17
N ASP A 417 23.62 7.57 6.01
CA ASP A 417 22.43 8.02 5.28
C ASP A 417 21.16 7.70 6.09
N LEU A 418 21.04 6.49 6.64
CA LEU A 418 19.94 6.12 7.54
C LEU A 418 19.85 7.04 8.77
N VAL A 419 20.99 7.33 9.40
CA VAL A 419 21.05 8.27 10.54
C VAL A 419 20.58 9.66 10.11
N SER A 420 20.99 10.11 8.93
CA SER A 420 20.60 11.42 8.39
C SER A 420 19.10 11.48 8.08
N GLU A 421 18.52 10.40 7.57
CA GLU A 421 17.07 10.27 7.36
C GLU A 421 16.30 10.37 8.67
N TYR A 422 16.68 9.59 9.70
CA TYR A 422 16.05 9.69 11.02
C TYR A 422 16.14 11.11 11.60
N GLN A 423 17.27 11.80 11.42
CA GLN A 423 17.44 13.18 11.86
C GLN A 423 16.53 14.14 11.08
N GLN A 424 16.40 13.97 9.76
CA GLN A 424 15.51 14.77 8.92
C GLN A 424 14.05 14.65 9.38
N TYR A 425 13.55 13.43 9.59
CA TYR A 425 12.17 13.22 10.06
C TYR A 425 11.93 13.67 11.50
N GLN A 426 12.98 13.72 12.33
CA GLN A 426 12.88 14.27 13.67
C GLN A 426 12.63 15.80 13.64
N GLU A 427 13.28 16.49 12.72
CA GLU A 427 13.18 17.95 12.56
C GLU A 427 11.99 18.38 11.68
N ALA A 428 11.47 17.48 10.84
CA ALA A 428 10.38 17.74 9.93
C ALA A 428 9.10 18.23 10.66
N THR A 429 8.59 19.35 10.18
CA THR A 429 7.28 19.89 10.60
C THR A 429 6.17 19.39 9.68
N ALA A 430 4.91 19.46 10.11
CA ALA A 430 3.75 19.00 9.34
C ALA A 430 3.63 19.65 7.94
N GLU A 431 4.25 20.81 7.74
CA GLU A 431 4.27 21.54 6.46
C GLU A 431 5.35 21.05 5.48
N GLU A 432 6.45 20.45 5.98
CA GLU A 432 7.62 20.07 5.17
C GLU A 432 7.55 18.63 4.62
N GLU A 433 6.69 17.78 5.19
CA GLU A 433 6.65 16.34 4.87
C GLU A 433 5.94 15.96 3.56
N VAL A 434 5.13 16.86 2.98
CA VAL A 434 4.46 16.61 1.69
C VAL A 434 5.48 16.38 0.56
N TYR A 435 6.73 16.80 0.78
CA TYR A 435 7.85 16.66 -0.15
C TYR A 435 8.59 15.31 -0.07
N TYR A 436 8.75 14.74 1.13
CA TYR A 436 9.70 13.64 1.38
C TYR A 436 9.13 12.22 1.20
N LYS A 437 7.80 12.04 1.29
CA LYS A 437 7.13 10.76 0.98
C LYS A 437 7.25 10.30 -0.49
N ARG A 438 7.86 11.10 -1.37
CA ARG A 438 7.87 10.89 -2.83
C ARG A 438 9.17 10.31 -3.39
N THR A 439 10.26 10.21 -2.62
CA THR A 439 11.60 10.07 -3.19
C THR A 439 12.22 8.67 -3.22
N GLU A 440 11.74 7.64 -2.52
CA GLU A 440 12.48 6.38 -2.40
C GLU A 440 11.74 5.12 -2.90
N ARG A 441 12.02 4.74 -4.15
CA ARG A 441 12.32 3.36 -4.58
C ARG A 441 13.45 3.47 -5.62
N PRO A 442 14.61 2.83 -5.46
CA PRO A 442 15.69 2.97 -6.43
C PRO A 442 15.53 1.95 -7.57
N THR A 443 15.29 2.42 -8.78
CA THR A 443 15.78 1.74 -9.99
C THR A 443 17.13 2.37 -10.36
N ARG A 444 18.16 1.54 -10.36
CA ARG A 444 19.57 1.90 -10.60
C ARG A 444 19.77 2.29 -12.08
N SER A 445 20.13 3.54 -12.38
CA SER A 445 21.19 3.86 -13.35
C SER A 445 21.53 5.36 -13.40
N THR A 446 22.85 5.63 -13.38
CA THR A 446 23.54 6.87 -13.80
C THR A 446 23.41 8.11 -12.90
N ILE A 447 24.40 8.27 -12.02
CA ILE A 447 24.67 9.50 -11.26
C ILE A 447 25.21 10.59 -12.20
N LYS A 448 24.43 11.66 -12.40
CA LYS A 448 24.96 13.01 -12.68
C LYS A 448 24.15 14.07 -11.93
N GLY A 449 24.79 14.70 -10.95
CA GLY A 449 24.50 16.04 -10.38
C GLY A 449 23.06 16.35 -10.00
N PHE A 450 22.67 16.11 -8.75
CA PHE A 450 21.41 16.61 -8.20
C PHE A 450 21.53 18.06 -7.73
N ASP A 451 20.82 18.95 -8.41
CA ASP A 451 20.55 20.33 -8.00
C ASP A 451 19.44 20.34 -6.92
N LYS A 452 19.65 21.09 -5.83
CA LYS A 452 18.92 20.97 -4.54
C LYS A 452 17.52 21.62 -4.49
N THR A 453 16.82 21.81 -5.60
CA THR A 453 15.62 22.69 -5.64
C THR A 453 14.38 22.15 -6.36
N LYS A 454 14.34 20.91 -6.87
CA LYS A 454 13.15 20.37 -7.56
C LYS A 454 12.30 19.42 -6.69
N LYS A 455 11.04 19.81 -6.46
CA LYS A 455 9.94 18.98 -5.92
C LYS A 455 9.76 17.82 -6.90
N LYS A 456 9.96 16.56 -6.50
CA LYS A 456 9.68 15.43 -7.41
C LYS A 456 8.24 15.57 -7.90
N MET A 457 8.06 15.83 -9.20
CA MET A 457 6.78 16.12 -9.82
C MET A 457 6.01 14.80 -10.03
N ARG A 458 4.68 14.83 -10.16
CA ARG A 458 3.85 13.63 -10.32
C ARG A 458 2.97 13.84 -11.53
N GLU A 459 3.40 13.34 -12.67
CA GLU A 459 2.81 13.65 -13.97
C GLU A 459 1.80 12.59 -14.41
N ILE A 460 0.82 13.00 -15.20
CA ILE A 460 -0.18 12.15 -15.84
C ILE A 460 -0.13 12.42 -17.34
N VAL A 461 0.00 11.36 -18.14
CA VAL A 461 -0.12 11.46 -19.59
C VAL A 461 -1.58 11.26 -19.97
N HIS A 462 -2.18 12.27 -20.61
CA HIS A 462 -3.56 12.20 -21.07
C HIS A 462 -3.61 11.78 -22.54
N VAL A 463 -4.31 10.69 -22.84
CA VAL A 463 -4.55 10.20 -24.19
C VAL A 463 -6.02 10.45 -24.56
N GLN A 464 -6.27 11.00 -25.74
CA GLN A 464 -7.61 11.26 -26.26
C GLN A 464 -7.79 10.48 -27.56
N ALA A 465 -8.77 9.57 -27.60
CA ALA A 465 -8.97 8.68 -28.74
C ALA A 465 -10.34 8.87 -29.41
N GLY A 466 -10.33 9.06 -30.72
CA GLY A 466 -11.51 9.19 -31.57
C GLY A 466 -12.27 10.51 -31.41
N GLN A 467 -13.31 10.69 -32.21
CA GLN A 467 -14.06 11.95 -32.29
C GLN A 467 -14.62 12.41 -30.92
N CYS A 468 -15.30 11.51 -30.19
CA CYS A 468 -15.88 11.82 -28.90
C CYS A 468 -14.81 12.13 -27.84
N GLY A 469 -13.75 11.30 -27.78
CA GLY A 469 -12.63 11.50 -26.87
C GLY A 469 -11.94 12.84 -27.07
N ASN A 470 -11.63 13.22 -28.31
CA ASN A 470 -11.00 14.50 -28.62
C ASN A 470 -11.90 15.72 -28.34
N GLN A 471 -13.23 15.60 -28.51
CA GLN A 471 -14.16 16.69 -28.16
C GLN A 471 -14.25 16.91 -26.66
N ILE A 472 -14.39 15.82 -25.89
CA ILE A 472 -14.46 15.85 -24.43
C ILE A 472 -13.12 16.30 -23.85
N GLY A 473 -12.03 15.70 -24.31
CA GLY A 473 -10.68 16.03 -23.88
C GLY A 473 -10.31 17.48 -24.21
N GLY A 474 -10.67 17.99 -25.39
CA GLY A 474 -10.53 19.41 -25.72
C GLY A 474 -11.28 20.33 -24.75
N LYS A 475 -12.51 19.97 -24.38
CA LYS A 475 -13.29 20.71 -23.37
C LYS A 475 -12.73 20.57 -21.95
N PHE A 476 -12.17 19.42 -21.60
CA PHE A 476 -11.47 19.21 -20.34
C PHE A 476 -10.28 20.15 -20.24
N TRP A 477 -9.41 20.20 -21.26
CA TRP A 477 -8.26 21.10 -21.30
C TRP A 477 -8.64 22.57 -21.24
N GLU A 478 -9.74 22.99 -21.89
CA GLU A 478 -10.28 24.34 -21.75
C GLU A 478 -10.65 24.66 -20.29
N VAL A 479 -11.39 23.76 -19.62
CA VAL A 479 -11.81 23.95 -18.22
C VAL A 479 -10.64 23.97 -17.26
N ILE A 480 -9.70 23.04 -17.37
CA ILE A 480 -8.55 23.01 -16.45
C ILE A 480 -7.55 24.15 -16.73
N SER A 481 -7.37 24.56 -17.99
CA SER A 481 -6.56 25.75 -18.32
C SER A 481 -7.16 27.01 -17.70
N ASP A 482 -8.48 27.15 -17.79
CA ASP A 482 -9.20 28.24 -17.14
C ASP A 482 -9.07 28.23 -15.61
N GLU A 483 -9.11 27.04 -14.97
CA GLU A 483 -8.92 26.89 -13.52
C GLU A 483 -7.49 27.20 -13.06
N HIS A 484 -6.49 26.89 -13.88
CA HIS A 484 -5.09 27.23 -13.65
C HIS A 484 -4.70 28.62 -14.19
N CYS A 485 -5.64 29.38 -14.76
CA CYS A 485 -5.40 30.69 -15.38
C CYS A 485 -4.28 30.68 -16.45
N ILE A 486 -4.31 29.66 -17.31
CA ILE A 486 -3.44 29.54 -18.49
C ILE A 486 -4.23 29.99 -19.71
N ASP A 487 -3.69 30.92 -20.49
CA ASP A 487 -4.33 31.36 -21.73
C ASP A 487 -4.07 30.40 -22.91
N ALA A 488 -4.72 30.65 -24.04
CA ALA A 488 -4.56 29.84 -25.25
C ALA A 488 -3.11 29.83 -25.82
N THR A 489 -2.23 30.74 -25.35
CA THR A 489 -0.82 30.78 -25.75
C THR A 489 0.10 29.99 -24.82
N GLY A 490 -0.47 29.42 -23.74
CA GLY A 490 0.23 28.71 -22.69
C GLY A 490 0.79 29.64 -21.60
N THR A 491 0.44 30.92 -21.59
CA THR A 491 0.97 31.88 -20.62
C THR A 491 0.08 31.94 -19.38
N TYR A 492 0.68 31.88 -18.20
CA TYR A 492 -0.05 32.03 -16.93
C TYR A 492 -0.37 33.51 -16.65
N TYR A 493 -1.62 33.80 -16.30
CA TYR A 493 -2.11 35.13 -15.95
C TYR A 493 -2.85 35.17 -14.59
N GLY A 494 -2.75 34.10 -13.80
CA GLY A 494 -3.44 33.99 -12.51
C GLY A 494 -2.76 34.76 -11.38
N ASP A 495 -3.53 34.95 -10.29
CA ASP A 495 -3.09 35.70 -9.10
C ASP A 495 -2.79 34.79 -7.89
N SER A 496 -2.95 33.46 -8.01
CA SER A 496 -2.85 32.52 -6.87
C SER A 496 -1.74 31.48 -7.04
N ASP A 497 -0.80 31.43 -6.10
CA ASP A 497 0.31 30.46 -6.12
C ASP A 497 -0.16 29.00 -6.07
N LEU A 498 -1.33 28.73 -5.48
CA LEU A 498 -1.95 27.40 -5.43
C LEU A 498 -2.30 26.85 -6.83
N GLN A 499 -2.47 27.72 -7.82
CA GLN A 499 -2.73 27.33 -9.20
C GLN A 499 -1.46 26.81 -9.89
N LEU A 500 -0.29 27.28 -9.48
CA LEU A 500 0.99 26.84 -10.04
C LEU A 500 1.60 25.66 -9.27
N GLU A 501 1.22 25.44 -8.02
CA GLU A 501 1.89 24.46 -7.15
C GLU A 501 1.92 23.02 -7.73
N ARG A 502 0.84 22.60 -8.42
CA ARG A 502 0.72 21.28 -9.04
C ARG A 502 0.38 21.33 -10.53
N ILE A 503 0.71 22.43 -11.19
CA ILE A 503 0.48 22.60 -12.64
C ILE A 503 1.18 21.51 -13.46
N ASN A 504 2.34 21.04 -12.98
CA ASN A 504 3.17 20.04 -13.63
C ASN A 504 2.52 18.64 -13.74
N VAL A 505 1.41 18.40 -13.04
CA VAL A 505 0.67 17.14 -13.13
C VAL A 505 0.15 16.92 -14.55
N TYR A 506 -0.37 17.97 -15.19
CA TYR A 506 -0.96 17.91 -16.52
C TYR A 506 -0.21 18.75 -17.56
N TYR A 507 0.62 19.71 -17.15
CA TYR A 507 1.34 20.58 -18.08
C TYR A 507 2.85 20.35 -18.02
N ASN A 508 3.49 20.39 -19.18
CA ASN A 508 4.92 20.55 -19.34
C ASN A 508 5.29 22.03 -19.28
N GLU A 509 6.27 22.41 -18.46
CA GLU A 509 6.84 23.76 -18.47
C GLU A 509 7.88 23.86 -19.60
N ALA A 510 7.58 24.68 -20.60
CA ALA A 510 8.46 24.99 -21.72
C ALA A 510 9.20 26.33 -21.51
N SER A 511 10.23 26.57 -22.32
CA SER A 511 11.02 27.81 -22.28
C SER A 511 10.15 29.07 -22.39
N GLY A 512 10.36 30.02 -21.49
CA GLY A 512 9.60 31.29 -21.45
C GLY A 512 8.33 31.23 -20.61
N SER A 513 8.27 30.38 -19.58
CA SER A 513 7.14 30.22 -18.66
C SER A 513 5.83 29.90 -19.38
N LYS A 514 5.92 29.06 -20.42
CA LYS A 514 4.78 28.55 -21.17
C LYS A 514 4.43 27.14 -20.72
N TYR A 515 3.17 26.91 -20.43
CA TYR A 515 2.64 25.62 -20.02
C TYR A 515 1.97 24.93 -21.20
N VAL A 516 2.40 23.72 -21.50
CA VAL A 516 1.95 22.93 -22.65
C VAL A 516 1.32 21.63 -22.16
N PRO A 517 0.07 21.29 -22.52
CA PRO A 517 -0.56 20.06 -22.10
C PRO A 517 0.26 18.81 -22.41
N ARG A 518 0.37 17.90 -21.43
CA ARG A 518 0.87 16.53 -21.61
C ARG A 518 -0.23 15.65 -22.18
N ALA A 519 -0.61 15.95 -23.41
CA ALA A 519 -1.70 15.28 -24.12
C ALA A 519 -1.21 14.62 -25.41
N VAL A 520 -1.75 13.44 -25.71
CA VAL A 520 -1.62 12.73 -26.99
C VAL A 520 -3.00 12.65 -27.61
N LEU A 521 -3.14 13.16 -28.84
CA LEU A 521 -4.42 13.22 -29.54
C LEU A 521 -4.39 12.22 -30.69
N VAL A 522 -5.34 11.30 -30.68
CA VAL A 522 -5.38 10.15 -31.57
C VAL A 522 -6.73 10.11 -32.27
N ASP A 523 -6.72 10.09 -33.60
CA ASP A 523 -7.92 9.74 -34.39
C ASP A 523 -7.52 9.14 -35.73
N LEU A 524 -8.26 8.14 -36.18
CA LEU A 524 -8.10 7.57 -37.51
C LEU A 524 -8.61 8.56 -38.59
N GLU A 525 -9.50 9.49 -38.21
CA GLU A 525 -10.00 10.53 -39.11
C GLU A 525 -9.27 11.88 -38.96
N PRO A 526 -8.72 12.46 -40.05
CA PRO A 526 -7.98 13.72 -39.97
C PRO A 526 -8.89 14.93 -39.64
N GLY A 527 -10.18 14.86 -39.97
CA GLY A 527 -11.11 15.98 -39.78
C GLY A 527 -11.31 16.38 -38.31
N THR A 528 -11.19 15.42 -37.38
CA THR A 528 -11.25 15.71 -35.94
C THR A 528 -10.08 16.60 -35.51
N MET A 529 -8.87 16.34 -36.03
CA MET A 529 -7.67 17.09 -35.68
C MET A 529 -7.75 18.55 -36.14
N ASP A 530 -8.30 18.80 -37.34
CA ASP A 530 -8.53 20.15 -37.84
C ASP A 530 -9.51 20.92 -36.95
N SER A 531 -10.58 20.25 -36.51
CA SER A 531 -11.54 20.83 -35.57
C SER A 531 -10.88 21.20 -34.24
N VAL A 532 -10.05 20.30 -33.68
CA VAL A 532 -9.34 20.56 -32.42
C VAL A 532 -8.36 21.73 -32.58
N ARG A 533 -7.58 21.79 -33.66
CA ARG A 533 -6.62 22.87 -33.93
C ARG A 533 -7.30 24.23 -34.12
N SER A 534 -8.50 24.24 -34.69
CA SER A 534 -9.31 25.44 -34.89
C SER A 534 -10.01 25.94 -33.62
N SER A 535 -10.04 25.12 -32.56
CA SER A 535 -10.65 25.48 -31.28
C SER A 535 -9.84 26.56 -30.53
N THR A 536 -10.48 27.21 -29.56
CA THR A 536 -9.88 28.31 -28.78
C THR A 536 -8.55 27.94 -28.13
N PHE A 537 -8.42 26.73 -27.61
CA PHE A 537 -7.20 26.21 -26.99
C PHE A 537 -6.42 25.27 -27.92
N GLY A 538 -6.80 25.12 -29.20
CA GLY A 538 -6.16 24.18 -30.13
C GLY A 538 -4.67 24.42 -30.35
N GLN A 539 -4.22 25.68 -30.22
CA GLN A 539 -2.84 26.10 -30.43
C GLN A 539 -1.91 25.80 -29.25
N ILE A 540 -2.46 25.42 -28.08
CA ILE A 540 -1.66 25.13 -26.89
C ILE A 540 -1.04 23.71 -26.94
N PHE A 541 -1.63 22.80 -27.73
CA PHE A 541 -1.15 21.42 -27.87
C PHE A 541 0.12 21.37 -28.72
N ARG A 542 1.03 20.44 -28.39
CA ARG A 542 2.22 20.19 -29.21
C ARG A 542 1.82 19.66 -30.58
N PRO A 543 2.26 20.27 -31.69
CA PRO A 543 1.99 19.76 -33.04
C PRO A 543 2.46 18.31 -33.25
N ASP A 544 3.55 17.92 -32.59
CA ASP A 544 4.15 16.58 -32.63
C ASP A 544 3.26 15.51 -31.97
N ASN A 545 2.34 15.90 -31.08
CA ASN A 545 1.53 14.96 -30.30
C ASN A 545 0.17 14.65 -30.97
N PHE A 546 -0.03 15.12 -32.21
CA PHE A 546 -1.19 14.78 -33.03
C PHE A 546 -0.86 13.55 -33.87
N VAL A 547 -1.51 12.44 -33.57
CA VAL A 547 -1.39 11.18 -34.32
C VAL A 547 -2.69 10.94 -35.03
N PHE A 548 -2.65 10.90 -36.36
CA PHE A 548 -3.86 10.65 -37.13
C PHE A 548 -3.66 9.82 -38.38
N GLY A 549 -4.67 9.00 -38.67
CA GLY A 549 -4.74 8.18 -39.87
C GLY A 549 -5.23 8.95 -41.10
N GLN A 550 -5.28 8.26 -42.23
CA GLN A 550 -5.91 8.74 -43.47
C GLN A 550 -7.27 8.07 -43.73
N SER A 551 -7.60 7.02 -42.96
CA SER A 551 -8.76 6.15 -43.11
C SER A 551 -9.50 6.10 -41.80
N GLY A 552 -10.83 6.25 -41.81
CA GLY A 552 -11.65 6.20 -40.59
C GLY A 552 -12.10 4.78 -40.25
N ALA A 553 -12.31 4.48 -38.96
CA ALA A 553 -12.83 3.18 -38.54
C ALA A 553 -14.30 2.94 -38.92
N GLY A 554 -15.07 3.99 -39.24
CA GLY A 554 -16.46 3.87 -39.70
C GLY A 554 -17.40 3.17 -38.71
N ASN A 555 -17.26 3.46 -37.41
CA ASN A 555 -17.99 2.81 -36.31
C ASN A 555 -17.78 1.28 -36.21
N ASN A 556 -16.67 0.75 -36.72
CA ASN A 556 -16.30 -0.65 -36.59
C ASN A 556 -15.13 -0.81 -35.60
N TRP A 557 -15.38 -1.49 -34.47
CA TRP A 557 -14.36 -1.77 -33.46
C TRP A 557 -13.20 -2.62 -34.01
N ALA A 558 -13.49 -3.66 -34.81
CA ALA A 558 -12.46 -4.55 -35.35
C ALA A 558 -11.48 -3.80 -36.26
N LYS A 559 -11.95 -2.78 -37.00
CA LYS A 559 -11.05 -1.89 -37.76
C LYS A 559 -10.13 -1.07 -36.88
N GLY A 560 -10.68 -0.53 -35.79
CA GLY A 560 -9.91 0.22 -34.81
C GLY A 560 -8.95 -0.64 -34.00
N HIS A 561 -9.20 -1.94 -33.86
CA HIS A 561 -8.41 -2.82 -33.02
C HIS A 561 -7.39 -3.67 -33.80
N TYR A 562 -7.78 -4.28 -34.91
CA TYR A 562 -6.96 -5.26 -35.64
C TYR A 562 -6.33 -4.74 -36.94
N THR A 563 -6.93 -3.75 -37.60
CA THR A 563 -6.45 -3.29 -38.92
C THR A 563 -5.88 -1.87 -38.84
N GLU A 564 -6.70 -0.86 -39.12
CA GLU A 564 -6.26 0.55 -39.23
C GLU A 564 -5.65 1.09 -37.92
N GLY A 565 -6.24 0.73 -36.77
CA GLY A 565 -5.70 1.18 -35.49
C GLY A 565 -4.43 0.44 -35.06
N ALA A 566 -4.27 -0.84 -35.44
CA ALA A 566 -3.06 -1.60 -35.19
C ALA A 566 -1.87 -1.05 -36.00
N GLU A 567 -2.10 -0.50 -37.20
CA GLU A 567 -1.05 0.18 -37.96
C GLU A 567 -0.64 1.52 -37.34
N LEU A 568 -1.57 2.21 -36.67
CA LEU A 568 -1.33 3.54 -36.09
C LEU A 568 -0.83 3.50 -34.64
N VAL A 569 -1.12 2.43 -33.89
CA VAL A 569 -0.85 2.36 -32.44
C VAL A 569 0.64 2.51 -32.11
N ASP A 570 1.55 1.98 -32.93
CA ASP A 570 2.99 2.11 -32.69
C ASP A 570 3.43 3.58 -32.70
N SER A 571 2.86 4.40 -33.59
CA SER A 571 3.12 5.84 -33.62
C SER A 571 2.56 6.56 -32.39
N VAL A 572 1.43 6.10 -31.87
CA VAL A 572 0.86 6.60 -30.61
C VAL A 572 1.79 6.27 -29.44
N LEU A 573 2.24 5.01 -29.35
CA LEU A 573 3.11 4.53 -28.29
C LEU A 573 4.47 5.24 -28.30
N ASP A 574 5.04 5.54 -29.46
CA ASP A 574 6.29 6.30 -29.55
C ASP A 574 6.17 7.72 -28.94
N ILE A 575 5.02 8.37 -29.14
CA ILE A 575 4.75 9.68 -28.53
C ILE A 575 4.45 9.54 -27.04
N VAL A 576 3.71 8.51 -26.64
CA VAL A 576 3.47 8.19 -25.23
C VAL A 576 4.81 7.97 -24.52
N ARG A 577 5.71 7.15 -25.07
CA ARG A 577 7.08 6.93 -24.57
C ARG A 577 7.82 8.25 -24.43
N LYS A 578 7.86 9.08 -25.48
CA LYS A 578 8.51 10.40 -25.45
C LYS A 578 7.97 11.30 -24.34
N GLU A 579 6.66 11.31 -24.09
CA GLU A 579 6.08 12.08 -22.99
C GLU A 579 6.39 11.45 -21.63
N THR A 580 6.39 10.12 -21.51
CA THR A 580 6.75 9.42 -20.25
C THR A 580 8.21 9.60 -19.87
N GLU A 581 9.14 9.58 -20.83
CA GLU A 581 10.56 9.89 -20.62
C GLU A 581 10.78 11.34 -20.17
N GLY A 582 9.88 12.24 -20.58
CA GLY A 582 9.85 13.64 -20.14
C GLY A 582 9.17 13.86 -18.78
N CYS A 583 8.81 12.81 -18.05
CA CYS A 583 8.26 12.90 -16.70
C CYS A 583 9.35 12.61 -15.65
N ASP A 584 9.32 13.33 -14.52
CA ASP A 584 10.18 13.00 -13.37
C ASP A 584 9.66 11.76 -12.63
N CYS A 585 8.33 11.64 -12.44
CA CYS A 585 7.71 10.48 -11.80
C CYS A 585 6.26 10.28 -12.29
N LEU A 586 6.12 9.53 -13.37
CA LEU A 586 4.84 9.19 -13.98
C LEU A 586 3.91 8.47 -12.98
N GLN A 587 2.71 9.03 -12.76
CA GLN A 587 1.66 8.38 -11.97
C GLN A 587 0.94 7.29 -12.78
N GLY A 588 0.62 7.60 -14.04
CA GLY A 588 -0.26 6.78 -14.86
C GLY A 588 -0.74 7.48 -16.12
N PHE A 589 -1.66 6.80 -16.80
CA PHE A 589 -2.30 7.23 -18.02
C PHE A 589 -3.77 7.54 -17.75
N GLN A 590 -4.26 8.59 -18.40
CA GLN A 590 -5.69 8.91 -18.43
C GLN A 590 -6.16 8.84 -19.88
N LEU A 591 -7.07 7.93 -20.21
CA LEU A 591 -7.67 7.81 -21.54
C LEU A 591 -9.08 8.42 -21.53
N THR A 592 -9.42 9.22 -22.53
CA THR A 592 -10.82 9.63 -22.80
C THR A 592 -11.25 9.12 -24.15
N HIS A 593 -12.33 8.34 -24.18
CA HIS A 593 -12.86 7.72 -25.40
C HIS A 593 -14.35 7.40 -25.30
N SER A 594 -14.93 6.94 -26.41
CA SER A 594 -16.29 6.43 -26.48
C SER A 594 -16.28 4.96 -26.84
N LEU A 595 -17.11 4.18 -26.16
CA LEU A 595 -17.23 2.73 -26.36
C LEU A 595 -18.10 2.40 -27.59
N GLY A 596 -18.97 3.32 -28.02
CA GLY A 596 -19.87 3.10 -29.15
C GLY A 596 -19.23 3.30 -30.53
N GLY A 597 -18.13 4.06 -30.61
CA GLY A 597 -17.43 4.33 -31.88
C GLY A 597 -16.62 3.14 -32.39
N GLY A 598 -15.85 3.34 -33.46
CA GLY A 598 -14.86 2.37 -33.95
C GLY A 598 -13.42 2.77 -33.59
N THR A 599 -13.07 4.05 -33.78
CA THR A 599 -11.75 4.56 -33.44
C THR A 599 -11.53 4.59 -31.94
N GLY A 600 -12.35 5.36 -31.20
CA GLY A 600 -12.14 5.59 -29.77
C GLY A 600 -12.13 4.30 -28.96
N SER A 601 -13.04 3.39 -29.27
CA SER A 601 -13.15 2.08 -28.66
C SER A 601 -11.96 1.18 -29.07
N GLY A 602 -11.84 0.83 -30.35
CA GLY A 602 -10.80 -0.10 -30.84
C GLY A 602 -9.37 0.37 -30.54
N ILE A 603 -9.02 1.60 -30.97
CA ILE A 603 -7.66 2.13 -30.78
C ILE A 603 -7.40 2.51 -29.31
N GLY A 604 -8.44 2.92 -28.58
CA GLY A 604 -8.33 3.20 -27.15
C GLY A 604 -7.97 1.93 -26.38
N ASN A 605 -8.71 0.85 -26.61
CA ASN A 605 -8.47 -0.43 -25.96
C ASN A 605 -7.07 -1.01 -26.27
N ILE A 606 -6.62 -1.00 -27.54
CA ILE A 606 -5.27 -1.49 -27.88
C ILE A 606 -4.18 -0.61 -27.25
N THR A 607 -4.42 0.71 -27.11
CA THR A 607 -3.49 1.61 -26.43
C THR A 607 -3.38 1.28 -24.94
N ASP A 608 -4.50 0.98 -24.28
CA ASP A 608 -4.50 0.58 -22.86
C ASP A 608 -3.78 -0.76 -22.65
N ILE A 609 -4.04 -1.77 -23.50
CA ILE A 609 -3.35 -3.07 -23.46
C ILE A 609 -1.84 -2.87 -23.59
N LYS A 610 -1.40 -2.12 -24.61
CA LYS A 610 0.03 -1.87 -24.85
C LYS A 610 0.69 -1.07 -23.73
N ASN A 611 -0.02 -0.09 -23.18
CA ASN A 611 0.46 0.64 -22.00
C ASN A 611 0.54 -0.24 -20.76
N ARG A 612 -0.37 -1.20 -20.58
CA ARG A 612 -0.33 -2.16 -19.47
C ARG A 612 0.84 -3.13 -19.60
N GLU A 613 1.12 -3.60 -20.81
CA GLU A 613 2.29 -4.44 -21.12
C GLU A 613 3.62 -3.70 -20.86
N GLU A 614 3.73 -2.45 -21.31
CA GLU A 614 4.98 -1.68 -21.23
C GLU A 614 5.19 -1.02 -19.85
N PHE A 615 4.11 -0.65 -19.17
CA PHE A 615 4.13 0.06 -17.89
C PHE A 615 3.22 -0.61 -16.83
N PRO A 616 3.52 -1.86 -16.41
CA PRO A 616 2.66 -2.64 -15.51
C PRO A 616 2.46 -2.01 -14.12
N ASP A 617 3.44 -1.24 -13.64
CA ASP A 617 3.41 -0.58 -12.34
C ASP A 617 2.64 0.76 -12.33
N ARG A 618 2.05 1.17 -13.45
CA ARG A 618 1.39 2.48 -13.61
C ARG A 618 -0.12 2.32 -13.66
N ILE A 619 -0.80 3.31 -13.10
CA ILE A 619 -2.27 3.32 -13.05
C ILE A 619 -2.83 3.68 -14.43
N ILE A 620 -3.81 2.92 -14.92
CA ILE A 620 -4.55 3.19 -16.15
C ILE A 620 -5.99 3.57 -15.78
N ASN A 621 -6.33 4.83 -16.05
CA ASN A 621 -7.64 5.40 -15.79
C ASN A 621 -8.36 5.74 -17.09
N THR A 622 -9.64 5.38 -17.22
CA THR A 622 -10.42 5.72 -18.41
C THR A 622 -11.68 6.51 -18.09
N PHE A 623 -11.98 7.50 -18.92
CA PHE A 623 -13.27 8.18 -18.98
C PHE A 623 -14.00 7.67 -20.21
N SER A 624 -14.90 6.73 -19.97
CA SER A 624 -15.51 5.90 -20.99
C SER A 624 -16.97 6.31 -21.21
N VAL A 625 -17.24 6.86 -22.40
CA VAL A 625 -18.61 7.24 -22.77
C VAL A 625 -19.37 6.03 -23.32
N VAL A 626 -20.42 5.64 -22.61
CA VAL A 626 -21.31 4.54 -22.95
C VAL A 626 -22.36 5.04 -23.95
N PRO A 627 -22.58 4.30 -25.05
CA PRO A 627 -23.55 4.68 -26.07
C PRO A 627 -24.99 4.65 -25.56
N SER A 628 -25.86 5.44 -26.21
CA SER A 628 -27.31 5.44 -25.95
C SER A 628 -28.10 5.66 -27.24
N PRO A 629 -29.16 4.86 -27.48
CA PRO A 629 -30.07 5.05 -28.61
C PRO A 629 -30.82 6.39 -28.62
N LYS A 630 -30.84 7.13 -27.50
CA LYS A 630 -31.45 8.48 -27.44
C LYS A 630 -30.59 9.57 -28.09
N VAL A 631 -29.29 9.31 -28.24
CA VAL A 631 -28.29 10.31 -28.64
C VAL A 631 -27.66 9.97 -30.00
N SER A 632 -27.54 8.68 -30.34
CA SER A 632 -26.96 8.22 -31.60
C SER A 632 -27.91 7.26 -32.32
N ASP A 633 -27.95 7.39 -33.65
CA ASP A 633 -28.71 6.52 -34.56
C ASP A 633 -27.88 5.30 -35.05
N THR A 634 -26.62 5.17 -34.60
CA THR A 634 -25.73 4.10 -35.05
C THR A 634 -26.16 2.77 -34.43
N VAL A 635 -26.47 1.80 -35.27
CA VAL A 635 -27.04 0.51 -34.81
C VAL A 635 -26.00 -0.45 -34.22
N VAL A 636 -24.71 -0.32 -34.58
CA VAL A 636 -23.65 -1.27 -34.16
C VAL A 636 -22.96 -0.92 -32.84
N GLU A 637 -23.36 0.17 -32.17
CA GLU A 637 -22.75 0.62 -30.92
C GLU A 637 -22.74 -0.43 -29.80
N PRO A 638 -23.78 -1.28 -29.62
CA PRO A 638 -23.75 -2.33 -28.61
C PRO A 638 -22.66 -3.38 -28.84
N TYR A 639 -22.29 -3.69 -30.10
CA TYR A 639 -21.17 -4.57 -30.39
C TYR A 639 -19.85 -3.95 -29.94
N ASN A 640 -19.60 -2.71 -30.37
CA ASN A 640 -18.36 -2.00 -30.01
C ASN A 640 -18.23 -1.84 -28.49
N ALA A 641 -19.33 -1.50 -27.81
CA ALA A 641 -19.33 -1.33 -26.37
C ALA A 641 -19.07 -2.62 -25.60
N THR A 642 -19.67 -3.75 -26.03
CA THR A 642 -19.46 -5.05 -25.39
C THR A 642 -18.00 -5.50 -25.50
N LEU A 643 -17.42 -5.38 -26.69
CA LEU A 643 -16.03 -5.72 -26.95
C LEU A 643 -15.06 -4.82 -26.17
N SER A 644 -15.35 -3.53 -26.10
CA SER A 644 -14.55 -2.61 -25.30
C SER A 644 -14.65 -2.87 -23.81
N VAL A 645 -15.84 -3.18 -23.27
CA VAL A 645 -16.01 -3.47 -21.83
C VAL A 645 -15.19 -4.69 -21.44
N HIS A 646 -15.21 -5.76 -22.25
CA HIS A 646 -14.38 -6.93 -22.03
C HIS A 646 -12.90 -6.55 -21.84
N GLN A 647 -12.35 -5.69 -22.70
CA GLN A 647 -10.97 -5.24 -22.61
C GLN A 647 -10.71 -4.31 -21.41
N LEU A 648 -11.69 -3.49 -21.02
CA LEU A 648 -11.55 -2.57 -19.87
C LEU A 648 -11.50 -3.31 -18.53
N VAL A 649 -12.26 -4.41 -18.40
CA VAL A 649 -12.31 -5.25 -17.18
C VAL A 649 -10.92 -5.79 -16.81
N GLU A 650 -10.08 -6.11 -17.78
CA GLU A 650 -8.78 -6.74 -17.54
C GLU A 650 -7.63 -5.74 -17.49
N ASN A 651 -7.72 -4.65 -18.26
CA ASN A 651 -6.56 -3.78 -18.54
C ASN A 651 -6.58 -2.43 -17.82
N THR A 652 -7.68 -2.08 -17.13
CA THR A 652 -7.81 -0.77 -16.46
C THR A 652 -7.94 -0.91 -14.95
N ASP A 653 -7.41 0.08 -14.22
CA ASP A 653 -7.51 0.11 -12.76
C ASP A 653 -8.72 0.93 -12.29
N GLU A 654 -9.13 1.95 -13.06
CA GLU A 654 -10.33 2.76 -12.79
C GLU A 654 -11.05 3.13 -14.10
N THR A 655 -12.35 2.87 -14.19
CA THR A 655 -13.17 3.28 -15.33
C THR A 655 -14.36 4.13 -14.88
N TYR A 656 -14.40 5.40 -15.29
CA TYR A 656 -15.51 6.31 -15.05
C TYR A 656 -16.56 6.14 -16.16
N CYS A 657 -17.68 5.52 -15.82
CA CYS A 657 -18.78 5.28 -16.77
C CYS A 657 -19.61 6.55 -16.97
N ILE A 658 -19.58 7.10 -18.17
CA ILE A 658 -20.34 8.29 -18.56
C ILE A 658 -21.40 7.88 -19.56
N ASP A 659 -22.67 7.96 -19.19
CA ASP A 659 -23.77 7.50 -20.02
C ASP A 659 -24.45 8.66 -20.75
N ASN A 660 -24.43 8.60 -22.09
CA ASN A 660 -25.14 9.56 -22.93
C ASN A 660 -26.65 9.64 -22.62
N GLU A 661 -27.27 8.54 -22.16
CA GLU A 661 -28.66 8.54 -21.72
C GLU A 661 -28.89 9.44 -20.50
N ALA A 662 -28.03 9.31 -19.49
CA ALA A 662 -28.11 10.10 -18.26
C ALA A 662 -27.83 11.57 -18.54
N LEU A 663 -26.79 11.86 -19.34
CA LEU A 663 -26.44 13.23 -19.73
C LEU A 663 -27.60 13.92 -20.47
N TYR A 664 -28.26 13.20 -21.39
CA TYR A 664 -29.42 13.73 -22.10
C TYR A 664 -30.58 14.00 -21.15
N ASP A 665 -30.91 13.05 -20.26
CA ASP A 665 -31.99 13.18 -19.29
C ASP A 665 -31.72 14.33 -18.29
N ILE A 666 -30.47 14.55 -17.86
CA ILE A 666 -30.06 15.69 -17.03
C ILE A 666 -30.28 17.00 -17.79
N CYS A 667 -29.79 17.12 -19.01
CA CYS A 667 -29.94 18.33 -19.82
C CYS A 667 -31.41 18.67 -20.07
N PHE A 668 -32.21 17.68 -20.43
CA PHE A 668 -33.62 17.86 -20.77
C PHE A 668 -34.50 18.08 -19.53
N ARG A 669 -34.39 17.21 -18.52
CA ARG A 669 -35.29 17.21 -17.34
C ARG A 669 -34.84 18.16 -16.25
N THR A 670 -33.53 18.21 -15.96
CA THR A 670 -32.98 18.98 -14.82
C THR A 670 -32.60 20.40 -15.25
N LEU A 671 -31.84 20.54 -16.35
CA LEU A 671 -31.39 21.85 -16.85
C LEU A 671 -32.45 22.57 -17.71
N LYS A 672 -33.53 21.87 -18.09
CA LYS A 672 -34.66 22.40 -18.89
C LYS A 672 -34.24 22.88 -20.28
N LEU A 673 -33.26 22.23 -20.89
CA LEU A 673 -32.87 22.48 -22.27
C LEU A 673 -33.80 21.71 -23.20
N THR A 674 -34.50 22.40 -24.10
CA THR A 674 -35.48 21.77 -25.01
C THR A 674 -34.84 20.88 -26.07
N THR A 675 -33.61 21.19 -26.46
CA THR A 675 -32.82 20.45 -27.47
C THR A 675 -31.36 20.39 -27.03
N PRO A 676 -30.97 19.42 -26.19
CA PRO A 676 -29.59 19.25 -25.76
C PRO A 676 -28.65 19.02 -26.95
N THR A 677 -27.53 19.74 -26.98
CA THR A 677 -26.48 19.55 -27.99
C THR A 677 -25.27 18.83 -27.40
N TYR A 678 -24.42 18.21 -28.22
CA TYR A 678 -23.16 17.62 -27.75
C TYR A 678 -22.29 18.60 -26.95
N GLY A 679 -22.35 19.90 -27.26
CA GLY A 679 -21.67 20.93 -26.46
C GLY A 679 -22.18 21.02 -25.02
N ASP A 680 -23.47 20.83 -24.79
CA ASP A 680 -24.08 20.81 -23.45
C ASP A 680 -23.70 19.54 -22.68
N LEU A 681 -23.70 18.39 -23.36
CA LEU A 681 -23.28 17.10 -22.79
C LEU A 681 -21.80 17.16 -22.39
N ASN A 682 -20.94 17.62 -23.31
CA ASN A 682 -19.50 17.75 -23.08
C ASN A 682 -19.18 18.72 -21.93
N HIS A 683 -20.03 19.72 -21.68
CA HIS A 683 -19.87 20.62 -20.54
C HIS A 683 -20.10 19.90 -19.18
N LEU A 684 -21.09 19.01 -19.11
CA LEU A 684 -21.32 18.19 -17.91
C LEU A 684 -20.17 17.20 -17.68
N VAL A 685 -19.69 16.59 -18.76
CA VAL A 685 -18.56 15.67 -18.71
C VAL A 685 -17.28 16.39 -18.25
N SER A 686 -16.96 17.54 -18.85
CA SER A 686 -15.75 18.28 -18.46
C SER A 686 -15.80 18.81 -17.03
N ALA A 687 -16.99 19.21 -16.54
CA ALA A 687 -17.18 19.57 -15.13
C ALA A 687 -16.91 18.38 -14.19
N THR A 688 -17.38 17.20 -14.57
CA THR A 688 -17.17 15.94 -13.83
C THR A 688 -15.68 15.56 -13.83
N MET A 689 -15.03 15.55 -14.99
CA MET A 689 -13.60 15.26 -15.11
C MET A 689 -12.74 16.26 -14.32
N SER A 690 -13.09 17.55 -14.38
CA SER A 690 -12.43 18.58 -13.56
C SER A 690 -12.60 18.28 -12.07
N GLY A 691 -13.80 17.91 -11.64
CA GLY A 691 -14.13 17.50 -10.28
C GLY A 691 -13.31 16.31 -9.77
N VAL A 692 -13.31 15.20 -10.53
CA VAL A 692 -12.56 13.98 -10.20
C VAL A 692 -11.06 14.24 -10.09
N THR A 693 -10.50 15.02 -11.02
CA THR A 693 -9.06 15.33 -11.07
C THR A 693 -8.63 16.45 -10.11
N THR A 694 -9.55 17.05 -9.36
CA THR A 694 -9.26 18.20 -8.48
C THR A 694 -8.21 17.85 -7.43
N CYS A 695 -8.31 16.68 -6.80
CA CYS A 695 -7.36 16.23 -5.77
C CYS A 695 -5.93 16.04 -6.30
N LEU A 696 -5.78 15.85 -7.60
CA LEU A 696 -4.50 15.70 -8.28
C LEU A 696 -3.92 17.09 -8.61
N ARG A 697 -4.75 18.00 -9.10
CA ARG A 697 -4.37 19.31 -9.65
C ARG A 697 -4.17 20.41 -8.61
N PHE A 698 -4.83 20.31 -7.46
CA PHE A 698 -4.70 21.30 -6.40
C PHE A 698 -4.27 20.65 -5.09
N PRO A 699 -3.49 21.37 -4.26
CA PRO A 699 -3.26 20.96 -2.89
C PRO A 699 -4.60 20.96 -2.13
N GLY A 700 -4.90 19.86 -1.46
CA GLY A 700 -6.06 19.71 -0.59
C GLY A 700 -5.63 19.00 0.69
N GLN A 701 -6.45 19.09 1.74
CA GLN A 701 -6.11 18.46 3.02
C GLN A 701 -6.09 16.92 2.93
N LEU A 702 -6.83 16.34 1.97
CA LEU A 702 -6.72 14.95 1.57
C LEU A 702 -5.86 14.83 0.29
N ASN A 703 -4.54 14.66 0.46
CA ASN A 703 -3.58 14.51 -0.63
C ASN A 703 -3.64 13.10 -1.26
N ALA A 704 -4.66 12.85 -2.09
CA ALA A 704 -4.83 11.62 -2.86
C ALA A 704 -4.09 11.70 -4.21
N ASP A 705 -3.22 10.74 -4.49
CA ASP A 705 -2.76 10.41 -5.85
C ASP A 705 -3.73 9.40 -6.48
N LEU A 706 -3.56 9.15 -7.79
CA LEU A 706 -4.38 8.16 -8.52
C LEU A 706 -4.36 6.80 -7.84
N ARG A 707 -3.19 6.32 -7.41
CA ARG A 707 -3.06 5.02 -6.73
C ARG A 707 -3.81 4.97 -5.41
N LYS A 708 -3.77 6.03 -4.58
CA LYS A 708 -4.56 6.08 -3.35
C LYS A 708 -6.06 6.17 -3.62
N LEU A 709 -6.49 6.82 -4.69
CA LEU A 709 -7.89 6.83 -5.08
C LEU A 709 -8.34 5.41 -5.42
N ALA A 710 -7.58 4.71 -6.28
CA ALA A 710 -7.85 3.34 -6.69
C ALA A 710 -7.95 2.40 -5.48
N VAL A 711 -6.94 2.40 -4.59
CA VAL A 711 -6.91 1.53 -3.41
C VAL A 711 -8.08 1.76 -2.45
N ASN A 712 -8.62 2.98 -2.37
CA ASN A 712 -9.77 3.25 -1.52
C ASN A 712 -11.11 2.97 -2.20
N MET A 713 -11.16 2.96 -3.53
CA MET A 713 -12.39 2.87 -4.32
C MET A 713 -12.64 1.49 -4.92
N VAL A 714 -11.61 0.70 -5.15
CA VAL A 714 -11.68 -0.61 -5.80
C VAL A 714 -11.41 -1.71 -4.76
N PRO A 715 -12.45 -2.33 -4.17
CA PRO A 715 -12.28 -3.45 -3.25
C PRO A 715 -11.89 -4.74 -3.97
N PHE A 716 -12.40 -4.94 -5.19
CA PHE A 716 -12.14 -6.12 -6.02
C PHE A 716 -11.64 -5.69 -7.40
N PRO A 717 -10.62 -6.35 -7.97
CA PRO A 717 -9.96 -5.91 -9.20
C PRO A 717 -10.89 -5.70 -10.39
N ARG A 718 -11.90 -6.56 -10.59
CA ARG A 718 -12.86 -6.46 -11.72
C ARG A 718 -13.95 -5.40 -11.50
N LEU A 719 -14.24 -5.03 -10.25
CA LEU A 719 -15.31 -4.11 -9.88
C LEU A 719 -14.79 -2.67 -9.74
N HIS A 720 -14.18 -2.16 -10.82
CA HIS A 720 -13.58 -0.81 -10.88
C HIS A 720 -14.37 0.19 -11.75
N PHE A 721 -15.63 -0.12 -12.08
CA PHE A 721 -16.52 0.77 -12.83
C PHE A 721 -17.25 1.72 -11.88
N PHE A 722 -16.99 3.01 -12.03
CA PHE A 722 -17.55 4.06 -11.18
C PHE A 722 -18.74 4.76 -11.83
N MET A 723 -19.71 5.12 -11.00
CA MET A 723 -20.80 6.04 -11.29
C MET A 723 -20.41 7.45 -10.84
N PRO A 724 -20.05 8.36 -11.77
CA PRO A 724 -19.76 9.73 -11.41
C PRO A 724 -21.05 10.54 -11.27
N GLY A 725 -21.00 11.57 -10.42
CA GLY A 725 -22.06 12.56 -10.26
C GLY A 725 -21.48 13.95 -10.01
N PHE A 726 -22.25 14.99 -10.32
CA PHE A 726 -21.83 16.37 -10.09
C PHE A 726 -22.97 17.18 -9.47
N ALA A 727 -22.63 18.03 -8.51
CA ALA A 727 -23.52 19.01 -7.93
C ALA A 727 -22.81 20.37 -7.81
N PRO A 728 -23.50 21.49 -8.06
CA PRO A 728 -24.91 21.60 -8.38
C PRO A 728 -25.23 21.48 -9.87
N LEU A 729 -26.39 20.90 -10.20
CA LEU A 729 -26.98 20.91 -11.54
C LEU A 729 -28.20 21.83 -11.53
N THR A 730 -27.98 23.13 -11.77
CA THR A 730 -29.05 24.13 -11.79
C THR A 730 -29.16 24.80 -13.15
N SER A 731 -30.39 25.05 -13.61
CA SER A 731 -30.62 25.83 -14.84
C SER A 731 -30.02 27.24 -14.72
N ARG A 732 -29.57 27.81 -15.83
CA ARG A 732 -28.96 29.16 -15.90
C ARG A 732 -29.88 30.26 -15.32
N GLY A 733 -31.19 30.09 -15.38
CA GLY A 733 -32.18 31.03 -14.82
C GLY A 733 -32.42 30.87 -13.31
N SER A 734 -32.16 29.70 -12.73
CA SER A 734 -32.35 29.42 -11.30
C SER A 734 -31.09 29.64 -10.45
N GLN A 735 -29.92 29.72 -11.09
CA GLN A 735 -28.61 29.82 -10.43
C GLN A 735 -28.45 31.09 -9.58
N GLN A 736 -29.12 32.20 -9.92
CA GLN A 736 -29.04 33.46 -9.17
C GLN A 736 -29.89 33.49 -7.89
N TYR A 737 -30.88 32.61 -7.77
CA TYR A 737 -31.87 32.64 -6.68
C TYR A 737 -31.67 31.55 -5.62
N ARG A 738 -30.78 30.57 -5.87
CA ARG A 738 -30.55 29.43 -4.97
C ARG A 738 -29.26 29.61 -4.18
N ALA A 739 -29.37 29.73 -2.86
CA ALA A 739 -28.21 29.71 -1.97
C ALA A 739 -27.73 28.26 -1.83
N LEU A 740 -26.62 27.93 -2.48
CA LEU A 740 -25.99 26.62 -2.34
C LEU A 740 -25.42 26.48 -0.92
N THR A 741 -25.73 25.38 -0.25
CA THR A 741 -25.23 25.03 1.09
C THR A 741 -24.64 23.62 1.05
N VAL A 742 -23.78 23.26 2.02
CA VAL A 742 -23.20 21.92 2.10
C VAL A 742 -24.27 20.82 2.21
N PRO A 743 -25.34 20.95 3.03
CA PRO A 743 -26.42 19.97 3.04
C PRO A 743 -27.12 19.80 1.70
N GLU A 744 -27.36 20.89 0.96
CA GLU A 744 -27.99 20.82 -0.37
C GLU A 744 -27.09 20.13 -1.41
N LEU A 745 -25.78 20.40 -1.38
CA LEU A 745 -24.81 19.71 -2.25
C LEU A 745 -24.79 18.21 -1.94
N THR A 746 -24.69 17.87 -0.65
CA THR A 746 -24.65 16.49 -0.17
C THR A 746 -25.93 15.74 -0.56
N GLN A 747 -27.10 16.36 -0.43
CA GLN A 747 -28.37 15.74 -0.85
C GLN A 747 -28.45 15.55 -2.38
N GLN A 748 -27.99 16.53 -3.16
CA GLN A 748 -27.97 16.44 -4.62
C GLN A 748 -27.01 15.38 -5.15
N MET A 749 -25.87 15.18 -4.49
CA MET A 749 -24.89 14.17 -4.89
C MET A 749 -25.46 12.75 -4.86
N PHE A 750 -26.29 12.43 -3.87
CA PHE A 750 -26.92 11.12 -3.72
C PHE A 750 -28.30 11.01 -4.42
N ASP A 751 -28.72 12.04 -5.17
CA ASP A 751 -29.94 11.95 -5.99
C ASP A 751 -29.65 11.21 -7.29
N ALA A 752 -30.45 10.21 -7.62
CA ALA A 752 -30.33 9.42 -8.85
C ALA A 752 -30.36 10.30 -10.11
N LYS A 753 -31.04 11.46 -10.04
CA LYS A 753 -31.14 12.42 -11.16
C LYS A 753 -29.84 13.16 -11.48
N ASN A 754 -28.85 13.10 -10.59
CA ASN A 754 -27.58 13.81 -10.74
C ASN A 754 -26.44 12.86 -11.12
N MET A 755 -26.72 11.56 -11.26
CA MET A 755 -25.76 10.56 -11.71
C MET A 755 -25.54 10.69 -13.22
N MET A 756 -24.27 10.63 -13.63
CA MET A 756 -23.86 10.66 -15.03
C MET A 756 -23.91 9.27 -15.68
N ALA A 757 -24.28 8.23 -14.91
CA ALA A 757 -24.62 6.90 -15.40
C ALA A 757 -26.13 6.66 -15.20
N ALA A 758 -26.84 6.11 -16.19
CA ALA A 758 -28.30 5.94 -16.12
C ALA A 758 -28.69 4.69 -15.32
N CYS A 759 -28.34 4.66 -14.05
CA CYS A 759 -28.73 3.63 -13.08
C CYS A 759 -29.38 4.29 -11.87
N ASP A 760 -30.35 3.64 -11.23
CA ASP A 760 -30.87 4.10 -9.93
C ASP A 760 -30.00 3.52 -8.81
N PRO A 761 -29.23 4.33 -8.05
CA PRO A 761 -28.39 3.82 -6.97
C PRO A 761 -29.16 3.14 -5.85
N ARG A 762 -30.49 3.32 -5.79
CA ARG A 762 -31.37 2.67 -4.80
C ARG A 762 -31.67 1.22 -5.13
N HIS A 763 -31.45 0.79 -6.37
CA HIS A 763 -31.62 -0.61 -6.76
C HIS A 763 -30.42 -1.48 -6.39
N GLY A 764 -29.33 -0.88 -5.91
CA GLY A 764 -28.14 -1.58 -5.45
C GLY A 764 -27.62 -1.06 -4.12
N ARG A 765 -26.38 -1.42 -3.81
CA ARG A 765 -25.63 -0.95 -2.65
C ARG A 765 -24.33 -0.29 -3.10
N TYR A 766 -23.86 0.69 -2.34
CA TYR A 766 -22.55 1.29 -2.52
C TYR A 766 -21.50 0.41 -1.84
N LEU A 767 -20.54 -0.06 -2.64
CA LEU A 767 -19.32 -0.70 -2.14
C LEU A 767 -18.43 0.37 -1.50
N THR A 768 -18.08 1.40 -2.28
CA THR A 768 -17.24 2.53 -1.85
C THR A 768 -17.76 3.84 -2.45
N VAL A 769 -17.51 4.96 -1.76
CA VAL A 769 -17.92 6.30 -2.18
C VAL A 769 -16.80 7.29 -1.92
N ALA A 770 -16.48 8.12 -2.91
CA ALA A 770 -15.66 9.32 -2.74
C ALA A 770 -16.46 10.58 -3.08
N ALA A 771 -16.36 11.58 -2.21
CA ALA A 771 -17.03 12.87 -2.31
C ALA A 771 -15.99 13.99 -2.29
N ILE A 772 -15.83 14.69 -3.42
CA ILE A 772 -14.85 15.77 -3.58
C ILE A 772 -15.60 17.11 -3.58
N PHE A 773 -15.53 17.81 -2.46
CA PHE A 773 -16.08 19.14 -2.30
C PHE A 773 -15.09 20.22 -2.73
N ARG A 774 -15.56 21.26 -3.39
CA ARG A 774 -14.75 22.39 -3.85
C ARG A 774 -15.35 23.72 -3.41
N GLY A 775 -14.50 24.65 -3.00
CA GLY A 775 -14.85 25.96 -2.48
C GLY A 775 -14.70 26.07 -0.97
N ARG A 776 -14.78 27.30 -0.45
CA ARG A 776 -14.61 27.59 0.98
C ARG A 776 -15.79 27.05 1.78
N MET A 777 -15.57 26.00 2.55
CA MET A 777 -16.58 25.38 3.42
C MET A 777 -15.96 24.82 4.69
N SER A 778 -16.80 24.59 5.71
CA SER A 778 -16.39 23.99 6.98
C SER A 778 -16.30 22.47 6.83
N MET A 779 -15.11 21.89 7.07
CA MET A 779 -14.94 20.43 7.06
C MET A 779 -15.85 19.72 8.04
N LYS A 780 -16.01 20.28 9.23
CA LYS A 780 -16.91 19.73 10.24
C LYS A 780 -18.33 19.60 9.71
N GLU A 781 -18.79 20.59 8.94
CA GLU A 781 -20.13 20.55 8.33
C GLU A 781 -20.22 19.47 7.23
N VAL A 782 -19.17 19.33 6.41
CA VAL A 782 -19.08 18.28 5.39
C VAL A 782 -19.14 16.89 6.02
N ASP A 783 -18.32 16.63 7.03
CA ASP A 783 -18.24 15.33 7.70
C ASP A 783 -19.57 14.99 8.41
N GLU A 784 -20.18 15.98 9.08
CA GLU A 784 -21.50 15.81 9.71
C GLU A 784 -22.59 15.47 8.69
N GLN A 785 -22.61 16.13 7.52
CA GLN A 785 -23.61 15.84 6.48
C GLN A 785 -23.40 14.47 5.82
N MET A 786 -22.16 14.08 5.57
CA MET A 786 -21.84 12.77 4.98
C MET A 786 -22.20 11.63 5.93
N LEU A 787 -21.87 11.77 7.22
CA LEU A 787 -22.26 10.82 8.25
C LEU A 787 -23.80 10.75 8.41
N ASN A 788 -24.50 11.88 8.31
CA ASN A 788 -25.96 11.93 8.38
C ASN A 788 -26.62 11.18 7.20
N ILE A 789 -26.08 11.31 5.98
CA ILE A 789 -26.57 10.55 4.82
C ILE A 789 -26.30 9.06 5.02
N GLN A 790 -25.09 8.68 5.44
CA GLN A 790 -24.74 7.27 5.66
C GLN A 790 -25.66 6.63 6.71
N ASN A 791 -25.94 7.33 7.80
CA ASN A 791 -26.85 6.84 8.85
C ASN A 791 -28.32 6.74 8.39
N LYS A 792 -28.79 7.68 7.58
CA LYS A 792 -30.18 7.66 7.05
C LYS A 792 -30.38 6.56 6.02
N ASN A 793 -29.33 6.26 5.26
CA ASN A 793 -29.37 5.39 4.09
C ASN A 793 -28.52 4.13 4.31
N SER A 794 -28.32 3.69 5.56
CA SER A 794 -27.36 2.63 5.89
C SER A 794 -27.58 1.34 5.10
N SER A 795 -28.84 1.00 4.79
CA SER A 795 -29.21 -0.16 3.98
C SER A 795 -28.68 -0.13 2.53
N PHE A 796 -28.34 1.05 2.03
CA PHE A 796 -27.78 1.26 0.68
C PHE A 796 -26.25 1.27 0.69
N PHE A 797 -25.60 1.12 1.84
CA PHE A 797 -24.16 0.93 1.94
C PHE A 797 -23.91 -0.50 2.38
N VAL A 798 -22.86 -1.14 1.86
CA VAL A 798 -22.47 -2.46 2.34
C VAL A 798 -21.95 -2.37 3.78
N GLU A 799 -22.39 -3.31 4.62
CA GLU A 799 -22.05 -3.32 6.05
C GLU A 799 -20.66 -3.90 6.33
N TRP A 800 -20.18 -4.78 5.44
CA TRP A 800 -18.91 -5.50 5.56
C TRP A 800 -17.67 -4.67 5.17
N ILE A 801 -17.82 -3.56 4.45
CA ILE A 801 -16.76 -2.56 4.27
C ILE A 801 -16.96 -1.41 5.28
N PRO A 802 -16.27 -1.41 6.44
CA PRO A 802 -16.38 -0.32 7.39
C PRO A 802 -15.79 0.97 6.82
N ASN A 803 -16.46 2.10 7.08
CA ASN A 803 -15.99 3.44 6.68
C ASN A 803 -15.69 3.58 5.17
N ASN A 804 -16.57 3.03 4.33
CA ASN A 804 -16.49 3.01 2.87
C ASN A 804 -16.74 4.36 2.17
N CYS A 805 -17.04 5.42 2.92
CA CYS A 805 -17.23 6.76 2.39
C CYS A 805 -16.01 7.65 2.71
N LYS A 806 -15.38 8.22 1.67
CA LYS A 806 -14.24 9.15 1.78
C LYS A 806 -14.65 10.54 1.30
N THR A 807 -14.18 11.56 2.02
CA THR A 807 -14.46 12.97 1.72
C THR A 807 -13.15 13.72 1.49
N ALA A 808 -13.13 14.60 0.48
CA ALA A 808 -12.04 15.51 0.21
C ALA A 808 -12.59 16.92 0.05
N VAL A 809 -11.86 17.93 0.54
CA VAL A 809 -12.22 19.34 0.37
C VAL A 809 -11.05 20.09 -0.27
N CYS A 810 -11.35 20.83 -1.33
CA CYS A 810 -10.42 21.71 -2.03
C CYS A 810 -10.92 23.16 -1.93
N ASP A 811 -10.07 24.09 -1.52
CA ASP A 811 -10.46 25.49 -1.33
C ASP A 811 -10.75 26.24 -2.64
N ILE A 812 -10.20 25.76 -3.76
CA ILE A 812 -10.38 26.36 -5.09
C ILE A 812 -11.67 25.83 -5.72
N PRO A 813 -12.73 26.67 -5.85
CA PRO A 813 -13.95 26.28 -6.52
C PRO A 813 -13.77 26.28 -8.06
N PRO A 814 -14.60 25.54 -8.80
CA PRO A 814 -14.62 25.61 -10.25
C PRO A 814 -15.13 26.98 -10.72
N ARG A 815 -14.71 27.39 -11.92
CA ARG A 815 -15.05 28.70 -12.50
C ARG A 815 -16.57 28.88 -12.62
N GLY A 816 -17.09 29.99 -12.11
CA GLY A 816 -18.52 30.33 -12.18
C GLY A 816 -19.38 29.75 -11.06
N LEU A 817 -18.81 28.95 -10.15
CA LEU A 817 -19.48 28.43 -8.96
C LEU A 817 -18.71 28.84 -7.70
N LYS A 818 -19.44 29.05 -6.60
CA LYS A 818 -18.81 29.32 -5.28
C LYS A 818 -18.49 28.03 -4.53
N MET A 819 -19.32 27.02 -4.71
CA MET A 819 -19.17 25.69 -4.14
C MET A 819 -19.68 24.66 -5.13
N SER A 820 -19.01 23.51 -5.17
CA SER A 820 -19.46 22.33 -5.92
C SER A 820 -19.06 21.07 -5.17
N ALA A 821 -19.65 19.95 -5.56
CA ALA A 821 -19.27 18.65 -5.06
C ALA A 821 -19.35 17.62 -6.18
N THR A 822 -18.33 16.76 -6.25
CA THR A 822 -18.21 15.70 -7.24
C THR A 822 -18.35 14.38 -6.50
N PHE A 823 -19.20 13.50 -7.03
CA PHE A 823 -19.47 12.19 -6.49
C PHE A 823 -18.80 11.14 -7.36
N ILE A 824 -18.16 10.16 -6.73
CA ILE A 824 -17.64 8.96 -7.37
C ILE A 824 -18.17 7.80 -6.53
N GLY A 825 -19.11 7.04 -7.07
CA GLY A 825 -19.67 5.88 -6.39
C GLY A 825 -19.28 4.59 -7.09
N ASN A 826 -18.70 3.64 -6.36
CA ASN A 826 -18.65 2.26 -6.78
C ASN A 826 -19.92 1.57 -6.24
N SER A 827 -20.90 1.33 -7.10
CA SER A 827 -22.20 0.78 -6.71
C SER A 827 -22.56 -0.42 -7.56
N THR A 828 -23.14 -1.43 -6.92
CA THR A 828 -23.69 -2.61 -7.61
C THR A 828 -24.81 -2.26 -8.57
N ALA A 829 -25.42 -1.07 -8.46
CA ALA A 829 -26.44 -0.59 -9.39
C ALA A 829 -25.90 -0.37 -10.82
N ILE A 830 -24.58 -0.23 -11.01
CA ILE A 830 -23.97 -0.09 -12.36
C ILE A 830 -24.29 -1.28 -13.27
N GLN A 831 -24.65 -2.44 -12.70
CA GLN A 831 -25.10 -3.60 -13.46
C GLN A 831 -26.30 -3.31 -14.38
N GLU A 832 -27.15 -2.30 -14.08
CA GLU A 832 -28.26 -1.90 -14.95
C GLU A 832 -27.76 -1.39 -16.30
N LEU A 833 -26.65 -0.63 -16.30
CA LEU A 833 -26.03 -0.11 -17.50
C LEU A 833 -25.48 -1.25 -18.37
N PHE A 834 -24.80 -2.22 -17.75
CA PHE A 834 -24.26 -3.39 -18.46
C PHE A 834 -25.37 -4.31 -18.98
N LYS A 835 -26.43 -4.55 -18.20
CA LYS A 835 -27.62 -5.30 -18.64
C LYS A 835 -28.26 -4.65 -19.87
N ARG A 836 -28.39 -3.31 -19.89
CA ARG A 836 -28.95 -2.60 -21.05
C ARG A 836 -28.10 -2.79 -22.31
N VAL A 837 -26.78 -2.71 -22.20
CA VAL A 837 -25.87 -2.93 -23.34
C VAL A 837 -25.91 -4.39 -23.79
N SER A 838 -25.89 -5.33 -22.82
CA SER A 838 -25.99 -6.78 -23.06
C SER A 838 -27.29 -7.14 -23.80
N GLU A 839 -28.45 -6.66 -23.35
CA GLU A 839 -29.73 -6.94 -24.02
C GLU A 839 -29.78 -6.47 -25.48
N GLN A 840 -29.22 -5.28 -25.75
CA GLN A 840 -29.12 -4.74 -27.11
C GLN A 840 -28.14 -5.55 -27.97
N PHE A 841 -27.01 -5.96 -27.40
CA PHE A 841 -26.04 -6.84 -28.03
C PHE A 841 -26.67 -8.18 -28.40
N THR A 842 -27.27 -8.90 -27.44
CA THR A 842 -27.90 -10.21 -27.65
C THR A 842 -28.99 -10.15 -28.71
N ALA A 843 -29.78 -9.07 -28.73
CA ALA A 843 -30.83 -8.88 -29.73
C ALA A 843 -30.29 -8.77 -31.17
N MET A 844 -29.12 -8.15 -31.35
CA MET A 844 -28.43 -8.07 -32.64
C MET A 844 -27.67 -9.34 -32.99
N PHE A 845 -26.92 -9.89 -32.03
CA PHE A 845 -26.05 -11.05 -32.22
C PHE A 845 -26.86 -12.30 -32.57
N ARG A 846 -28.03 -12.50 -31.93
CA ARG A 846 -28.96 -13.59 -32.28
C ARG A 846 -29.41 -13.56 -33.75
N ARG A 847 -29.45 -12.37 -34.36
CA ARG A 847 -29.81 -12.19 -35.78
C ARG A 847 -28.59 -12.16 -36.70
N LYS A 848 -27.38 -12.24 -36.15
CA LYS A 848 -26.10 -12.05 -36.84
C LYS A 848 -26.09 -10.76 -37.70
N ALA A 849 -26.80 -9.73 -37.23
CA ALA A 849 -26.89 -8.47 -37.96
C ALA A 849 -25.51 -7.79 -37.95
N PHE A 850 -25.08 -7.28 -39.11
CA PHE A 850 -23.80 -6.56 -39.30
C PHE A 850 -22.50 -7.31 -38.92
N LEU A 851 -22.58 -8.59 -38.54
CA LEU A 851 -21.45 -9.38 -38.08
C LEU A 851 -20.31 -9.49 -39.12
N HIS A 852 -20.68 -9.57 -40.41
CA HIS A 852 -19.72 -9.61 -41.53
C HIS A 852 -18.79 -8.40 -41.62
N TRP A 853 -19.11 -7.26 -40.98
CA TRP A 853 -18.22 -6.11 -40.92
C TRP A 853 -17.03 -6.35 -39.98
N TYR A 854 -17.23 -7.16 -38.94
CA TYR A 854 -16.20 -7.48 -37.95
C TYR A 854 -15.40 -8.70 -38.39
N THR A 855 -16.08 -9.76 -38.83
CA THR A 855 -15.40 -10.97 -39.33
C THR A 855 -14.60 -10.71 -40.61
N GLY A 856 -15.00 -9.70 -41.39
CA GLY A 856 -14.25 -9.26 -42.57
C GLY A 856 -12.88 -8.65 -42.25
N GLU A 857 -12.67 -8.20 -41.01
CA GLU A 857 -11.42 -7.60 -40.53
C GLU A 857 -10.55 -8.61 -39.75
N GLY A 858 -10.94 -9.89 -39.74
CA GLY A 858 -10.17 -10.98 -39.13
C GLY A 858 -10.68 -11.48 -37.77
N MET A 859 -11.79 -10.93 -37.28
CA MET A 859 -12.39 -11.28 -35.98
C MET A 859 -13.21 -12.58 -36.06
N ASP A 860 -13.12 -13.46 -35.05
CA ASP A 860 -13.98 -14.66 -34.97
C ASP A 860 -15.32 -14.39 -34.28
N GLU A 861 -16.37 -15.13 -34.63
CA GLU A 861 -17.65 -15.12 -33.91
C GLU A 861 -17.49 -15.57 -32.45
N MET A 862 -16.46 -16.37 -32.14
CA MET A 862 -16.16 -16.83 -30.79
C MET A 862 -15.79 -15.66 -29.86
N GLU A 863 -15.03 -14.68 -30.32
CA GLU A 863 -14.66 -13.49 -29.54
C GLU A 863 -15.88 -12.65 -29.11
N PHE A 864 -16.93 -12.61 -29.93
CA PHE A 864 -18.20 -11.98 -29.56
C PHE A 864 -18.88 -12.71 -28.40
N THR A 865 -18.81 -14.04 -28.42
CA THR A 865 -19.42 -14.90 -27.40
C THR A 865 -18.65 -14.81 -26.09
N GLU A 866 -17.32 -14.76 -26.14
CA GLU A 866 -16.45 -14.52 -24.99
C GLU A 866 -16.72 -13.15 -24.35
N ALA A 867 -16.80 -12.09 -25.15
CA ALA A 867 -17.10 -10.76 -24.64
C ALA A 867 -18.52 -10.67 -24.02
N GLU A 868 -19.51 -11.34 -24.61
CA GLU A 868 -20.86 -11.45 -24.04
C GLU A 868 -20.84 -12.21 -22.70
N SER A 869 -20.10 -13.33 -22.63
CA SER A 869 -19.92 -14.10 -21.40
C SER A 869 -19.29 -13.26 -20.30
N ASN A 870 -18.13 -12.64 -20.58
CA ASN A 870 -17.39 -11.85 -19.59
C ASN A 870 -18.21 -10.66 -19.07
N MET A 871 -19.03 -10.04 -19.92
CA MET A 871 -19.93 -8.97 -19.48
C MET A 871 -21.08 -9.49 -18.60
N ASN A 872 -21.60 -10.69 -18.88
CA ASN A 872 -22.62 -11.32 -18.03
C ASN A 872 -22.04 -11.80 -16.69
N ASP A 873 -20.79 -12.26 -16.69
CA ASP A 873 -20.05 -12.64 -15.47
C ASP A 873 -19.84 -11.41 -14.58
N LEU A 874 -19.40 -10.28 -15.16
CA LEU A 874 -19.30 -9.01 -14.44
C LEU A 874 -20.63 -8.58 -13.81
N VAL A 875 -21.74 -8.72 -14.56
CA VAL A 875 -23.08 -8.44 -14.03
C VAL A 875 -23.44 -9.37 -12.87
N SER A 876 -23.04 -10.63 -12.95
CA SER A 876 -23.29 -11.64 -11.91
C SER A 876 -22.48 -11.36 -10.65
N GLU A 877 -21.21 -10.95 -10.79
CA GLU A 877 -20.38 -10.50 -9.65
C GLU A 877 -21.01 -9.31 -8.93
N TYR A 878 -21.46 -8.28 -9.66
CA TYR A 878 -22.17 -7.15 -9.03
C TYR A 878 -23.45 -7.59 -8.30
N GLN A 879 -24.17 -8.59 -8.83
CA GLN A 879 -25.36 -9.13 -8.18
C GLN A 879 -25.01 -9.92 -6.91
N GLN A 880 -23.95 -10.72 -6.93
CA GLN A 880 -23.47 -11.48 -5.78
C GLN A 880 -23.14 -10.55 -4.60
N TYR A 881 -22.31 -9.52 -4.83
CA TYR A 881 -21.94 -8.57 -3.78
C TYR A 881 -23.08 -7.64 -3.34
N GLN A 882 -24.13 -7.51 -4.16
CA GLN A 882 -25.34 -6.79 -3.78
C GLN A 882 -26.16 -7.57 -2.73
N GLU A 883 -26.20 -8.90 -2.84
CA GLU A 883 -26.95 -9.80 -1.96
C GLU A 883 -26.16 -10.21 -0.72
N ALA A 884 -24.82 -10.14 -0.78
CA ALA A 884 -23.92 -10.51 0.30
C ALA A 884 -24.24 -9.82 1.65
N THR A 885 -24.17 -10.61 2.73
CA THR A 885 -24.35 -10.17 4.12
C THR A 885 -23.07 -10.40 4.94
N ALA A 886 -22.90 -9.64 6.03
CA ALA A 886 -21.71 -9.74 6.88
C ALA A 886 -21.55 -11.11 7.60
N GLU A 887 -22.56 -11.98 7.58
CA GLU A 887 -22.51 -13.32 8.16
C GLU A 887 -21.94 -14.37 7.17
N GLU A 888 -21.92 -14.08 5.87
CA GLU A 888 -21.53 -15.02 4.81
C GLU A 888 -20.08 -14.83 4.31
N GLU A 889 -19.34 -13.83 4.83
CA GLU A 889 -17.91 -13.60 4.51
C GLU A 889 -17.01 -14.81 4.81
N GLY A 890 -17.42 -15.72 5.68
CA GLY A 890 -16.63 -16.91 6.03
C GLY A 890 -16.52 -17.96 4.91
N GLU A 891 -17.38 -17.92 3.88
CA GLU A 891 -17.39 -18.92 2.80
C GLU A 891 -16.83 -18.37 1.47
N PHE A 892 -16.86 -17.05 1.23
CA PHE A 892 -16.49 -16.49 -0.08
C PHE A 892 -14.98 -16.21 -0.26
N ASP A 893 -14.21 -16.07 0.81
CA ASP A 893 -12.74 -15.97 0.74
C ASP A 893 -12.09 -17.30 0.29
N GLU A 894 -12.83 -18.43 0.33
CA GLU A 894 -12.31 -19.75 -0.11
C GLU A 894 -12.44 -19.99 -1.63
N ASP A 895 -13.38 -19.31 -2.32
CA ASP A 895 -13.69 -19.62 -3.72
C ASP A 895 -12.85 -18.82 -4.76
N GLU A 896 -12.31 -17.63 -4.42
CA GLU A 896 -11.46 -16.86 -5.35
C GLU A 896 -10.00 -17.37 -5.42
N GLU A 897 -9.48 -18.06 -4.40
CA GLU A 897 -8.14 -18.69 -4.46
C GLU A 897 -8.13 -20.00 -5.29
N GLY A 898 -9.30 -20.54 -5.68
CA GLY A 898 -9.42 -21.80 -6.41
C GLY A 898 -9.39 -21.70 -7.95
N GLY A 899 -9.37 -20.50 -8.53
CA GLY A 899 -9.58 -20.29 -9.97
C GLY A 899 -8.34 -20.00 -10.83
N ALA A 900 -7.14 -19.94 -10.25
CA ALA A 900 -5.92 -19.50 -10.96
C ALA A 900 -4.96 -20.64 -11.36
N ASP A 901 -5.42 -21.90 -11.36
CA ASP A 901 -4.70 -23.06 -11.88
C ASP A 901 -5.59 -23.86 -12.86
N GLU A 902 -5.84 -23.31 -14.05
CA GLU A 902 -6.01 -24.09 -15.30
C GLU A 902 -5.37 -23.37 -16.50
#